data_AF-A0A6N8EDY2-F1
#
_entry.id   AF-A0A6N8EDY2-F1
#
_cell.length_a   1.000
_cell.length_b   1.000
_cell.length_c   1.000
_cell.angle_alpha   90.00
_cell.angle_beta   90.00
_cell.angle_gamma   90.00
#
_symmetry.space_group_name_H-M   'P 1'
#
loop_
_entity.id
_entity.type
_entity.pdbx_description
1 polymer ?
#
loop_
_entity_poly.entity_id
_entity_poly.type
_entity_poly.pdbx_seq_one_letter_code
_entity_poly.pdbx_strand_id
1 'polypeptide(L)'
;MKTVKDQQVPGARPWHQKRWFVQARLILAALATAAFLSPAMVYADDDDRNNGDSRGQITIERASWDREERRLNASGTATSRSRVTLVNAYDPEQQLGRDEAEGRDGSWSIREERPRPVPCRVRAIQSDGQTAERDVYRAPSDCAPKGSGGGGNQAPTANANGPYNGLPGTAINFSHAGSRDPDGSIASYAWTFGDGGTSTDANPSHAYGTTGSYQVTLVVTDNDGATSSPSTTTATVSDTPVAGCTSPISEHCNITAYSGPEVCVACHKDEARDMHGSVHYQQGGAFDFVTNIPGDFTAAGERPAKAAGELVATGINTYCGTHENSPRFTCAGCHVGNGRFPMAQSQFERLPPDSTEAHAQLANIDCLTCHQEVYKRFPDWTASGLGFSAFSLLNMVEDSDGHLARSDYDSVLRTGFSGIPNVDPVTGDFQFLPAGIDTLPGDVPMTPMPITTLQAAQNVHATTRMSCLNCHAGAGGGDGTKRGDMSKENANPSVTLDMHMSPQGADLTCSDCHNAVGTNGEGHRMRGRGLDLRPNDVADRFTCETGGCHDARPHGDFSSTDGASRDKHAMKVACQTCHIPSYAKASVGTEVARDWQDPHPSAAACNGRGGWLPREDKGGLGAESLIPTYAWFDGTSEVLYLEESLDGVPTVPLDATIAAGFAGNFNAGDPAYVLGQPNGDVFSSTAKLYPMKPHWSKLARNDLENKLVGHSTFEFFRTGSFCRAVAVGLGLDAPNAVASSVCNGLPGDLEMPLNTSIVPVFTYQTINHGVEPEDNALGGDAHGCGSCHSALRGGPRQLDLAGLGYELRTLPSVVIGTRTTSLNGNPDAICSQCHENEREDRDFSGVHERHVDKEGKDCAACHNFSRPERSLALSRGEQGD
;
A
#
# COMPACT_ATOMS: atom_id res chain seq x y z
N MET A 1 45.67 4.48 -1.05
CA MET A 1 47.11 4.21 -1.35
C MET A 1 47.41 2.79 -0.88
N LYS A 2 48.06 1.86 -1.59
CA LYS A 2 48.86 1.90 -2.84
C LYS A 2 48.35 0.87 -3.88
N THR A 3 49.01 0.82 -5.04
CA THR A 3 48.61 0.21 -6.31
C THR A 3 49.44 -1.05 -6.69
N VAL A 4 48.90 -1.84 -7.66
CA VAL A 4 49.60 -2.61 -8.72
C VAL A 4 50.08 -4.08 -8.46
N LYS A 5 49.47 -5.01 -9.24
CA LYS A 5 49.97 -6.26 -9.92
C LYS A 5 50.62 -7.39 -9.06
N ASP A 6 50.70 -8.67 -9.48
CA ASP A 6 50.75 -9.26 -10.83
C ASP A 6 50.15 -10.69 -10.98
N GLN A 7 50.09 -11.12 -12.24
CA GLN A 7 49.64 -12.38 -12.87
C GLN A 7 50.24 -13.73 -12.38
N GLN A 8 49.49 -14.85 -12.51
CA GLN A 8 49.70 -15.88 -13.58
C GLN A 8 48.70 -17.08 -13.55
N VAL A 9 48.70 -17.87 -14.63
CA VAL A 9 47.70 -18.85 -15.17
C VAL A 9 48.37 -20.23 -15.30
N PRO A 10 47.75 -21.43 -15.07
CA PRO A 10 47.04 -22.17 -16.15
C PRO A 10 46.03 -23.33 -15.79
N GLY A 11 45.26 -23.82 -16.79
CA GLY A 11 44.71 -25.19 -16.76
C GLY A 11 43.47 -25.48 -17.62
N ALA A 12 43.57 -26.39 -18.62
CA ALA A 12 42.48 -26.85 -19.50
C ALA A 12 42.89 -28.19 -20.21
N ARG A 13 42.10 -28.96 -20.98
CA ARG A 13 40.79 -28.73 -21.65
C ARG A 13 39.73 -29.88 -21.38
N PRO A 14 39.22 -30.75 -22.31
CA PRO A 14 37.81 -31.22 -22.23
C PRO A 14 37.62 -32.74 -22.53
N TRP A 15 36.61 -33.11 -23.36
CA TRP A 15 36.25 -34.41 -24.02
C TRP A 15 34.92 -35.02 -23.48
N HIS A 16 34.04 -35.73 -24.22
CA HIS A 16 33.93 -36.21 -25.63
C HIS A 16 32.42 -36.39 -25.99
N GLN A 17 31.88 -35.84 -27.09
CA GLN A 17 31.51 -36.48 -28.39
C GLN A 17 30.62 -37.75 -28.47
N LYS A 18 29.67 -37.72 -29.43
CA LYS A 18 29.60 -38.54 -30.68
C LYS A 18 28.59 -37.87 -31.67
N ARG A 19 28.98 -37.45 -32.89
CA ARG A 19 29.02 -38.16 -34.21
C ARG A 19 27.61 -38.52 -34.74
N TRP A 20 27.26 -38.36 -36.03
CA TRP A 20 27.85 -38.99 -37.25
C TRP A 20 27.88 -38.08 -38.53
N PHE A 21 28.39 -38.62 -39.66
CA PHE A 21 28.67 -37.99 -40.97
C PHE A 21 27.66 -38.47 -42.09
N VAL A 22 27.73 -38.23 -43.43
CA VAL A 22 28.79 -37.76 -44.36
C VAL A 22 28.26 -37.32 -45.77
N GLN A 23 28.92 -36.34 -46.45
CA GLN A 23 29.02 -36.08 -47.93
C GLN A 23 27.75 -35.87 -48.81
N ALA A 24 27.80 -35.43 -50.10
CA ALA A 24 28.57 -34.40 -50.86
C ALA A 24 28.17 -34.35 -52.37
N ARG A 25 28.46 -33.23 -53.09
CA ARG A 25 28.52 -33.02 -54.58
C ARG A 25 27.19 -32.97 -55.38
N LEU A 26 27.08 -32.45 -56.64
CA LEU A 26 27.61 -31.29 -57.43
C LEU A 26 27.08 -31.40 -58.91
N ILE A 27 27.10 -30.32 -59.74
CA ILE A 27 27.16 -30.24 -61.25
C ILE A 27 25.87 -29.93 -62.12
N LEU A 28 25.94 -28.78 -62.85
CA LEU A 28 25.49 -28.36 -64.24
C LEU A 28 24.13 -28.80 -64.88
N ALA A 29 23.55 -28.21 -65.98
CA ALA A 29 23.56 -26.87 -66.64
C ALA A 29 22.66 -26.87 -67.94
N ALA A 30 22.37 -25.68 -68.53
CA ALA A 30 21.99 -25.41 -69.95
C ALA A 30 20.56 -25.81 -70.46
N LEU A 31 19.91 -25.27 -71.53
CA LEU A 31 20.06 -24.07 -72.41
C LEU A 31 18.80 -23.84 -73.31
N ALA A 32 18.64 -22.64 -73.92
CA ALA A 32 17.95 -22.32 -75.21
C ALA A 32 16.38 -22.35 -75.29
N THR A 33 15.64 -21.58 -76.15
CA THR A 33 15.96 -20.58 -77.22
C THR A 33 14.79 -19.60 -77.52
N ALA A 34 15.05 -18.59 -78.39
CA ALA A 34 14.19 -17.48 -78.88
C ALA A 34 12.93 -17.89 -79.74
N ALA A 35 12.07 -17.03 -80.34
CA ALA A 35 12.26 -15.69 -80.90
C ALA A 35 10.97 -14.94 -81.39
N PHE A 36 11.06 -13.59 -81.59
CA PHE A 36 10.43 -12.70 -82.63
C PHE A 36 8.88 -12.73 -82.91
N LEU A 37 8.16 -11.69 -83.38
CA LEU A 37 8.42 -10.29 -83.81
C LEU A 37 7.10 -9.44 -83.78
N SER A 38 7.26 -8.11 -83.68
CA SER A 38 6.40 -6.90 -83.93
C SER A 38 5.14 -6.94 -84.86
N PRO A 39 4.38 -5.83 -85.11
CA PRO A 39 4.47 -4.43 -84.63
C PRO A 39 3.13 -3.78 -84.12
N ALA A 40 3.18 -2.47 -83.83
CA ALA A 40 2.08 -1.63 -83.32
C ALA A 40 1.32 -0.80 -84.39
N MET A 41 0.19 -0.20 -83.99
CA MET A 41 -0.42 1.12 -84.36
C MET A 41 -1.92 1.07 -83.94
N VAL A 42 -2.70 2.09 -83.54
CA VAL A 42 -2.63 3.54 -83.24
C VAL A 42 -4.04 3.90 -82.65
N TYR A 43 -4.17 5.01 -81.92
CA TYR A 43 -5.40 5.57 -81.34
C TYR A 43 -6.62 5.70 -82.29
N ALA A 44 -7.85 5.55 -81.78
CA ALA A 44 -8.74 6.70 -81.45
C ALA A 44 -10.14 6.32 -80.87
N ASP A 45 -10.60 7.18 -79.96
CA ASP A 45 -11.96 7.56 -79.53
C ASP A 45 -12.99 6.62 -78.85
N ASP A 46 -13.68 7.24 -77.88
CA ASP A 46 -14.82 6.78 -77.09
C ASP A 46 -16.10 6.60 -77.92
N ASP A 47 -16.94 5.62 -77.54
CA ASP A 47 -18.23 5.95 -76.91
C ASP A 47 -18.76 4.77 -76.06
N ASP A 48 -19.70 5.07 -75.16
CA ASP A 48 -20.00 4.28 -73.96
C ASP A 48 -21.00 3.11 -74.15
N ARG A 49 -20.89 2.11 -73.25
CA ARG A 49 -21.84 1.02 -72.92
C ARG A 49 -21.92 -0.23 -73.82
N ASN A 50 -21.50 -1.37 -73.27
CA ASN A 50 -22.37 -2.33 -72.55
C ASN A 50 -21.82 -3.79 -72.62
N ASN A 51 -21.62 -4.41 -71.45
CA ASN A 51 -21.52 -5.86 -71.19
C ASN A 51 -20.31 -6.66 -71.78
N GLY A 52 -19.43 -7.19 -70.93
CA GLY A 52 -18.24 -7.96 -71.36
C GLY A 52 -17.59 -8.86 -70.30
N ASP A 53 -17.88 -10.16 -70.38
CA ASP A 53 -17.14 -11.35 -69.94
C ASP A 53 -16.00 -11.21 -68.89
N SER A 54 -16.29 -11.61 -67.66
CA SER A 54 -15.33 -11.80 -66.57
C SER A 54 -14.42 -13.01 -66.82
N ARG A 55 -13.20 -12.78 -67.35
CA ARG A 55 -12.14 -13.80 -67.39
C ARG A 55 -10.85 -13.34 -66.73
N GLY A 56 -10.51 -14.04 -65.64
CA GLY A 56 -9.12 -14.15 -65.21
C GLY A 56 -8.68 -13.24 -64.07
N GLN A 57 -9.52 -13.01 -63.07
CA GLN A 57 -9.13 -12.36 -61.82
C GLN A 57 -9.27 -13.32 -60.63
N ILE A 58 -8.25 -13.41 -59.78
CA ILE A 58 -8.34 -14.15 -58.51
C ILE A 58 -9.48 -13.61 -57.61
N THR A 59 -10.13 -14.48 -56.86
CA THR A 59 -11.19 -14.15 -55.91
C THR A 59 -10.95 -14.80 -54.55
N ILE A 60 -11.55 -14.23 -53.49
CA ILE A 60 -11.75 -14.92 -52.20
C ILE A 60 -13.26 -15.09 -52.01
N GLU A 61 -13.75 -16.31 -52.19
CA GLU A 61 -15.18 -16.66 -52.07
C GLU A 61 -15.61 -16.86 -50.61
N ARG A 62 -14.68 -17.26 -49.75
CA ARG A 62 -14.89 -17.41 -48.31
C ARG A 62 -13.64 -17.06 -47.52
N ALA A 63 -13.81 -16.34 -46.42
CA ALA A 63 -12.82 -16.16 -45.36
C ALA A 63 -13.58 -16.16 -44.03
N SER A 64 -13.26 -17.07 -43.11
CA SER A 64 -13.98 -17.20 -41.84
C SER A 64 -13.14 -17.77 -40.71
N TRP A 65 -13.38 -17.27 -39.50
CA TRP A 65 -12.74 -17.72 -38.27
C TRP A 65 -13.61 -18.74 -37.52
N ASP A 66 -13.03 -19.89 -37.20
CA ASP A 66 -13.60 -20.85 -36.24
C ASP A 66 -13.09 -20.55 -34.83
N ARG A 67 -14.02 -20.29 -33.90
CA ARG A 67 -13.70 -19.92 -32.52
C ARG A 67 -13.39 -21.11 -31.62
N GLU A 68 -13.95 -22.28 -31.89
CA GLU A 68 -13.75 -23.49 -31.08
C GLU A 68 -12.40 -24.13 -31.42
N GLU A 69 -12.08 -24.23 -32.71
CA GLU A 69 -10.82 -24.80 -33.19
C GLU A 69 -9.67 -23.77 -33.23
N ARG A 70 -9.98 -22.46 -33.10
CA ARG A 70 -9.04 -21.33 -33.30
C ARG A 70 -8.35 -21.38 -34.68
N ARG A 71 -9.16 -21.59 -35.73
CA ARG A 71 -8.68 -21.88 -37.09
C ARG A 71 -9.23 -20.89 -38.10
N LEU A 72 -8.37 -20.38 -38.97
CA LEU A 72 -8.76 -19.56 -40.11
C LEU A 72 -8.99 -20.48 -41.32
N ASN A 73 -10.13 -20.32 -42.00
CA ASN A 73 -10.44 -21.02 -43.23
C ASN A 73 -10.68 -20.01 -44.36
N ALA A 74 -9.96 -20.14 -45.47
CA ALA A 74 -10.15 -19.34 -46.68
C ALA A 74 -10.26 -20.24 -47.93
N SER A 75 -11.04 -19.79 -48.91
CA SER A 75 -11.17 -20.46 -50.21
C SER A 75 -11.63 -19.49 -51.29
N GLY A 76 -11.31 -19.79 -52.54
CA GLY A 76 -11.76 -19.02 -53.69
C GLY A 76 -11.37 -19.66 -55.02
N THR A 77 -11.43 -18.86 -56.06
CA THR A 77 -11.05 -19.24 -57.43
C THR A 77 -9.88 -18.37 -57.92
N ALA A 78 -9.02 -18.96 -58.72
CA ALA A 78 -7.81 -18.41 -59.31
C ALA A 78 -7.74 -18.78 -60.79
N THR A 79 -6.82 -18.21 -61.55
CA THR A 79 -6.61 -18.69 -62.93
C THR A 79 -5.94 -20.07 -62.91
N SER A 80 -6.37 -20.97 -63.79
CA SER A 80 -6.00 -22.39 -63.73
C SER A 80 -4.48 -22.59 -63.77
N ARG A 81 -3.94 -23.32 -62.78
CA ARG A 81 -2.50 -23.62 -62.58
C ARG A 81 -1.62 -22.46 -62.09
N SER A 82 -2.13 -21.64 -61.18
CA SER A 82 -1.34 -20.66 -60.42
C SER A 82 -1.22 -21.04 -58.94
N ARG A 83 -0.10 -20.66 -58.30
CA ARG A 83 0.05 -20.77 -56.83
C ARG A 83 -0.60 -19.56 -56.17
N VAL A 84 -1.39 -19.78 -55.13
CA VAL A 84 -2.00 -18.74 -54.31
C VAL A 84 -1.32 -18.71 -52.94
N THR A 85 -0.92 -17.52 -52.49
CA THR A 85 -0.40 -17.28 -51.14
C THR A 85 -1.42 -16.44 -50.38
N LEU A 86 -1.82 -16.88 -49.18
CA LEU A 86 -2.66 -16.09 -48.30
C LEU A 86 -1.78 -15.33 -47.31
N VAL A 87 -2.02 -14.03 -47.15
CA VAL A 87 -1.36 -13.17 -46.17
C VAL A 87 -2.41 -12.33 -45.43
N ASN A 88 -2.03 -11.73 -44.31
CA ASN A 88 -2.84 -10.68 -43.70
C ASN A 88 -2.84 -9.46 -44.63
N ALA A 89 -4.01 -8.88 -44.90
CA ALA A 89 -4.11 -7.79 -45.88
C ALA A 89 -3.42 -6.50 -45.42
N TYR A 90 -3.31 -6.31 -44.10
CA TYR A 90 -2.71 -5.13 -43.47
C TYR A 90 -1.29 -5.38 -42.96
N ASP A 91 -0.85 -6.63 -42.93
CA ASP A 91 0.53 -7.04 -42.64
C ASP A 91 0.94 -8.15 -43.63
N PRO A 92 1.47 -7.80 -44.82
CA PRO A 92 1.87 -8.79 -45.81
C PRO A 92 3.06 -9.67 -45.39
N GLU A 93 3.78 -9.34 -44.31
CA GLU A 93 4.84 -10.20 -43.76
C GLU A 93 4.23 -11.39 -43.01
N GLN A 94 3.03 -11.24 -42.43
CA GLN A 94 2.26 -12.35 -41.87
C GLN A 94 1.65 -13.24 -42.96
N GLN A 95 2.40 -14.26 -43.38
CA GLN A 95 1.90 -15.30 -44.28
C GLN A 95 1.06 -16.34 -43.52
N LEU A 96 -0.08 -16.71 -44.11
CA LEU A 96 -1.15 -17.54 -43.52
C LEU A 96 -1.34 -18.86 -44.30
N GLY A 97 -0.33 -19.26 -45.08
CA GLY A 97 -0.35 -20.47 -45.89
C GLY A 97 -0.34 -20.23 -47.40
N ARG A 98 -0.22 -21.33 -48.16
CA ARG A 98 -0.16 -21.36 -49.63
C ARG A 98 -0.88 -22.60 -50.13
N ASP A 99 -1.49 -22.49 -51.31
CA ASP A 99 -2.14 -23.58 -52.02
C ASP A 99 -1.83 -23.49 -53.52
N GLU A 100 -1.86 -24.62 -54.23
CA GLU A 100 -1.67 -24.66 -55.67
C GLU A 100 -3.02 -25.01 -56.32
N ALA A 101 -3.51 -24.13 -57.20
CA ALA A 101 -4.78 -24.32 -57.89
C ALA A 101 -4.65 -25.39 -58.99
N GLU A 102 -4.50 -26.66 -58.59
CA GLU A 102 -4.26 -27.83 -59.45
C GLU A 102 -5.54 -28.33 -60.17
N GLY A 103 -6.72 -27.88 -59.72
CA GLY A 103 -8.01 -28.22 -60.32
C GLY A 103 -8.20 -27.67 -61.73
N ARG A 104 -8.99 -28.38 -62.56
CA ARG A 104 -9.39 -27.88 -63.91
C ARG A 104 -10.29 -26.64 -63.87
N ASP A 105 -10.78 -26.29 -62.69
CA ASP A 105 -11.66 -25.16 -62.38
C ASP A 105 -10.93 -23.97 -61.72
N GLY A 106 -9.64 -24.12 -61.35
CA GLY A 106 -8.87 -23.06 -60.70
C GLY A 106 -9.23 -22.81 -59.22
N SER A 107 -9.92 -23.73 -58.56
CA SER A 107 -10.26 -23.61 -57.13
C SER A 107 -9.02 -23.73 -56.21
N TRP A 108 -9.05 -23.03 -55.07
CA TRP A 108 -8.02 -23.10 -54.01
C TRP A 108 -8.64 -22.99 -52.61
N SER A 109 -8.00 -23.60 -51.60
CA SER A 109 -8.37 -23.45 -50.18
C SER A 109 -7.18 -23.55 -49.24
N ILE A 110 -7.07 -22.57 -48.34
CA ILE A 110 -5.99 -22.45 -47.35
C ILE A 110 -6.61 -22.48 -45.95
N ARG A 111 -5.98 -23.21 -45.03
CA ARG A 111 -6.37 -23.30 -43.61
C ARG A 111 -5.15 -23.04 -42.75
N GLU A 112 -5.29 -22.15 -41.77
CA GLU A 112 -4.20 -21.77 -40.86
C GLU A 112 -4.61 -22.05 -39.41
N GLU A 113 -3.75 -22.76 -38.68
CA GLU A 113 -4.02 -23.22 -37.32
C GLU A 113 -3.40 -22.27 -36.31
N ARG A 114 -4.26 -21.47 -35.65
CA ARG A 114 -3.89 -20.49 -34.62
C ARG A 114 -2.98 -19.34 -35.11
N PRO A 115 -3.33 -18.61 -36.18
CA PRO A 115 -2.60 -17.41 -36.60
C PRO A 115 -2.52 -16.38 -35.45
N ARG A 116 -1.37 -15.73 -35.32
CA ARG A 116 -1.11 -14.67 -34.32
C ARG A 116 -0.40 -13.48 -35.00
N PRO A 117 -0.98 -12.27 -34.98
CA PRO A 117 -2.38 -11.96 -34.61
C PRO A 117 -3.39 -12.70 -35.49
N VAL A 118 -4.66 -12.73 -35.09
CA VAL A 118 -5.74 -13.23 -35.98
C VAL A 118 -6.06 -12.11 -36.98
N PRO A 119 -5.97 -12.34 -38.31
CA PRO A 119 -6.20 -11.28 -39.29
C PRO A 119 -7.66 -10.84 -39.33
N CYS A 120 -7.93 -9.53 -39.35
CA CYS A 120 -9.28 -9.01 -39.62
C CYS A 120 -9.66 -9.16 -41.09
N ARG A 121 -8.67 -9.04 -41.98
CA ARG A 121 -8.81 -9.15 -43.43
C ARG A 121 -7.64 -9.95 -43.98
N VAL A 122 -7.92 -10.79 -44.97
CA VAL A 122 -6.89 -11.57 -45.68
C VAL A 122 -6.75 -11.09 -47.12
N ARG A 123 -5.52 -11.17 -47.65
CA ARG A 123 -5.19 -10.94 -49.06
C ARG A 123 -4.68 -12.24 -49.66
N ALA A 124 -5.33 -12.70 -50.72
CA ALA A 124 -4.84 -13.80 -51.56
C ALA A 124 -4.01 -13.19 -52.69
N ILE A 125 -2.80 -13.69 -52.88
CA ILE A 125 -1.82 -13.24 -53.88
C ILE A 125 -1.53 -14.40 -54.83
N GLN A 126 -1.87 -14.25 -56.10
CA GLN A 126 -1.57 -15.20 -57.16
C GLN A 126 -0.11 -15.03 -57.64
N SER A 127 0.49 -16.09 -58.17
CA SER A 127 1.88 -16.10 -58.65
C SER A 127 2.22 -15.14 -59.80
N ASP A 128 1.22 -14.59 -60.48
CA ASP A 128 1.36 -13.53 -61.50
C ASP A 128 1.19 -12.10 -60.92
N GLY A 129 1.03 -11.98 -59.61
CA GLY A 129 0.89 -10.71 -58.90
C GLY A 129 -0.55 -10.20 -58.76
N GLN A 130 -1.55 -10.90 -59.30
CA GLN A 130 -2.94 -10.54 -59.03
C GLN A 130 -3.30 -10.75 -57.56
N THR A 131 -4.15 -9.88 -57.00
CA THR A 131 -4.59 -9.96 -55.61
C THR A 131 -6.10 -9.83 -55.46
N ALA A 132 -6.63 -10.47 -54.43
CA ALA A 132 -7.99 -10.27 -53.93
C ALA A 132 -7.97 -10.16 -52.41
N GLU A 133 -8.89 -9.38 -51.84
CA GLU A 133 -9.01 -9.17 -50.40
C GLU A 133 -10.40 -9.49 -49.89
N ARG A 134 -10.49 -9.96 -48.63
CA ARG A 134 -11.77 -10.18 -47.97
C ARG A 134 -11.68 -10.16 -46.44
N ASP A 135 -12.66 -9.52 -45.82
CA ASP A 135 -12.82 -9.49 -44.37
C ASP A 135 -13.18 -10.88 -43.83
N VAL A 136 -12.60 -11.24 -42.68
CA VAL A 136 -12.75 -12.57 -42.07
C VAL A 136 -14.07 -12.63 -41.29
N TYR A 137 -15.03 -13.38 -41.82
CA TYR A 137 -16.33 -13.55 -41.17
C TYR A 137 -16.18 -14.23 -39.80
N ARG A 138 -16.82 -13.65 -38.77
CA ARG A 138 -16.73 -14.05 -37.35
C ARG A 138 -15.33 -13.93 -36.72
N ALA A 139 -14.43 -13.12 -37.29
CA ALA A 139 -13.20 -12.70 -36.63
C ALA A 139 -13.46 -12.27 -35.17
N PRO A 140 -12.51 -12.50 -34.25
CA PRO A 140 -12.64 -12.05 -32.88
C PRO A 140 -12.43 -10.52 -32.81
N SER A 141 -12.90 -9.87 -31.76
CA SER A 141 -12.88 -8.39 -31.64
C SER A 141 -11.48 -7.79 -31.55
N ASP A 142 -10.51 -8.61 -31.15
CA ASP A 142 -9.07 -8.34 -31.05
C ASP A 142 -8.28 -8.75 -32.31
N CYS A 143 -8.95 -9.04 -33.42
CA CYS A 143 -8.26 -9.25 -34.69
C CYS A 143 -7.37 -8.04 -35.04
N ALA A 144 -6.21 -8.30 -35.66
CA ALA A 144 -5.23 -7.28 -35.97
C ALA A 144 -4.37 -7.62 -37.21
N PRO A 145 -3.86 -6.61 -37.93
CA PRO A 145 -4.26 -5.21 -37.83
C PRO A 145 -5.71 -5.00 -38.29
N LYS A 146 -6.31 -3.88 -37.89
CA LYS A 146 -7.52 -3.34 -38.52
C LYS A 146 -7.06 -2.22 -39.44
N GLY A 147 -7.21 -2.39 -40.75
CA GLY A 147 -7.10 -1.24 -41.64
C GLY A 147 -8.20 -0.24 -41.32
N SER A 148 -7.86 1.04 -41.39
CA SER A 148 -8.77 2.16 -41.16
C SER A 148 -10.02 1.98 -42.03
N GLY A 149 -11.15 1.67 -41.38
CA GLY A 149 -12.43 1.61 -42.06
C GLY A 149 -12.75 3.00 -42.60
N GLY A 150 -12.99 3.11 -43.90
CA GLY A 150 -12.91 4.39 -44.64
C GLY A 150 -13.90 5.48 -44.25
N GLY A 151 -13.66 6.14 -43.11
CA GLY A 151 -13.53 7.60 -43.09
C GLY A 151 -12.15 7.98 -43.62
N GLY A 152 -12.02 9.13 -44.28
CA GLY A 152 -10.69 9.70 -44.53
C GLY A 152 -10.11 10.28 -43.23
N ASN A 153 -8.78 10.39 -43.16
CA ASN A 153 -8.03 10.95 -42.03
C ASN A 153 -8.79 12.12 -41.37
N GLN A 154 -9.13 11.96 -40.09
CA GLN A 154 -9.82 12.98 -39.31
C GLN A 154 -8.80 13.88 -38.63
N ALA A 155 -8.62 15.07 -39.20
CA ALA A 155 -7.67 16.06 -38.68
C ALA A 155 -7.73 16.20 -37.14
N PRO A 156 -6.58 16.18 -36.45
CA PRO A 156 -6.51 16.13 -35.00
C PRO A 156 -7.08 17.38 -34.36
N THR A 157 -7.40 17.28 -33.07
CA THR A 157 -7.78 18.42 -32.23
C THR A 157 -6.60 18.84 -31.37
N ALA A 158 -6.07 20.04 -31.58
CA ALA A 158 -5.08 20.66 -30.69
C ALA A 158 -5.76 21.23 -29.44
N ASN A 159 -5.11 21.07 -28.29
CA ASN A 159 -5.41 21.78 -27.06
C ASN A 159 -4.16 22.53 -26.58
N ALA A 160 -4.17 23.85 -26.71
CA ALA A 160 -3.10 24.73 -26.24
C ALA A 160 -3.12 24.94 -24.71
N ASN A 161 -4.14 24.44 -24.00
CA ASN A 161 -4.36 24.63 -22.56
C ASN A 161 -4.32 26.11 -22.13
N GLY A 162 -3.81 26.40 -20.93
CA GLY A 162 -3.84 27.74 -20.33
C GLY A 162 -5.24 28.15 -19.81
N PRO A 163 -5.44 29.45 -19.48
CA PRO A 163 -4.49 30.54 -19.63
C PRO A 163 -3.22 30.34 -18.78
N TYR A 164 -2.12 30.86 -19.29
CA TYR A 164 -0.80 30.83 -18.65
C TYR A 164 -0.48 32.16 -17.99
N ASN A 165 0.34 32.14 -16.94
CA ASN A 165 0.88 33.33 -16.30
C ASN A 165 2.38 33.18 -16.03
N GLY A 166 3.10 34.29 -15.91
CA GLY A 166 4.51 34.29 -15.53
C GLY A 166 5.08 35.69 -15.30
N LEU A 167 6.36 35.77 -14.94
CA LEU A 167 7.10 37.02 -14.73
C LEU A 167 8.01 37.31 -15.94
N PRO A 168 8.34 38.58 -16.27
CA PRO A 168 9.29 38.88 -17.35
C PRO A 168 10.63 38.18 -17.17
N GLY A 169 11.14 37.59 -18.26
CA GLY A 169 12.40 36.84 -18.28
C GLY A 169 12.35 35.45 -17.64
N THR A 170 11.22 35.03 -17.05
CA THR A 170 11.03 33.65 -16.55
C THR A 170 10.43 32.76 -17.62
N ALA A 171 10.83 31.49 -17.65
CA ALA A 171 10.31 30.51 -18.59
C ALA A 171 8.94 29.99 -18.13
N ILE A 172 7.95 30.05 -19.01
CA ILE A 172 6.63 29.43 -18.86
C ILE A 172 6.67 28.10 -19.62
N ASN A 173 6.20 27.03 -18.99
CA ASN A 173 6.08 25.71 -19.62
C ASN A 173 4.69 25.55 -20.24
N PHE A 174 4.64 25.25 -21.52
CA PHE A 174 3.42 25.06 -22.30
C PHE A 174 3.10 23.57 -22.44
N SER A 175 1.81 23.23 -22.54
CA SER A 175 1.34 21.85 -22.52
C SER A 175 0.37 21.59 -23.66
N HIS A 176 0.60 20.50 -24.40
CA HIS A 176 -0.34 20.00 -25.40
C HIS A 176 -1.41 19.05 -24.82
N ALA A 177 -1.44 18.84 -23.49
CA ALA A 177 -2.29 17.82 -22.86
C ALA A 177 -3.77 17.91 -23.32
N GLY A 178 -4.38 16.76 -23.60
CA GLY A 178 -5.74 16.69 -24.17
C GLY A 178 -5.84 16.95 -25.68
N SER A 179 -4.74 17.33 -26.35
CA SER A 179 -4.63 17.22 -27.81
C SER A 179 -4.75 15.76 -28.20
N ARG A 180 -5.54 15.46 -29.23
CA ARG A 180 -5.80 14.08 -29.66
C ARG A 180 -6.12 13.99 -31.14
N ASP A 181 -5.86 12.83 -31.69
CA ASP A 181 -6.26 12.43 -33.02
C ASP A 181 -7.39 11.37 -32.90
N PRO A 182 -8.56 11.55 -33.55
CA PRO A 182 -9.67 10.58 -33.50
C PRO A 182 -9.39 9.24 -34.20
N ASP A 183 -8.50 9.17 -35.19
CA ASP A 183 -8.20 7.92 -35.93
C ASP A 183 -6.71 7.56 -36.05
N GLY A 184 -5.80 8.37 -35.50
CA GLY A 184 -4.37 8.09 -35.42
C GLY A 184 -3.67 8.59 -34.15
N SER A 185 -2.56 9.29 -34.35
CA SER A 185 -1.65 9.83 -33.33
C SER A 185 -0.97 11.10 -33.83
N ILE A 186 -0.66 12.02 -32.91
CA ILE A 186 0.01 13.28 -33.25
C ILE A 186 1.49 13.03 -33.57
N ALA A 187 1.90 13.36 -34.79
CA ALA A 187 3.26 13.22 -35.28
C ALA A 187 4.12 14.49 -35.10
N SER A 188 3.53 15.68 -35.02
CA SER A 188 4.28 16.93 -34.79
C SER A 188 3.44 18.06 -34.18
N TYR A 189 4.14 19.01 -33.57
CA TYR A 189 3.60 20.19 -32.88
C TYR A 189 4.18 21.46 -33.51
N ALA A 190 3.38 22.51 -33.56
CA ALA A 190 3.81 23.84 -33.97
C ALA A 190 3.21 24.89 -33.03
N TRP A 191 4.05 25.45 -32.17
CA TRP A 191 3.72 26.51 -31.23
C TRP A 191 4.14 27.87 -31.77
N THR A 192 3.29 28.88 -31.59
CA THR A 192 3.66 30.30 -31.70
C THR A 192 3.27 31.03 -30.42
N PHE A 193 4.17 31.83 -29.85
CA PHE A 193 3.99 32.41 -28.51
C PHE A 193 3.41 33.82 -28.50
N GLY A 194 3.16 34.43 -29.67
CA GLY A 194 2.55 35.76 -29.81
C GLY A 194 3.52 36.95 -29.69
N ASP A 195 4.78 36.71 -29.33
CA ASP A 195 5.88 37.69 -29.29
C ASP A 195 6.90 37.53 -30.44
N GLY A 196 6.68 36.53 -31.31
CA GLY A 196 7.59 36.12 -32.38
C GLY A 196 8.36 34.83 -32.09
N GLY A 197 8.30 34.30 -30.86
CA GLY A 197 8.84 32.99 -30.52
C GLY A 197 8.00 31.83 -31.09
N THR A 198 8.66 30.71 -31.39
CA THR A 198 8.06 29.47 -31.90
C THR A 198 8.78 28.23 -31.36
N SER A 199 8.08 27.11 -31.21
CA SER A 199 8.71 25.79 -30.97
C SER A 199 7.98 24.65 -31.67
N THR A 200 8.68 23.54 -31.90
CA THR A 200 8.13 22.27 -32.40
C THR A 200 8.08 21.16 -31.35
N ASP A 201 8.49 21.44 -30.11
CA ASP A 201 8.42 20.47 -29.01
C ASP A 201 6.97 20.23 -28.58
N ALA A 202 6.67 19.04 -28.05
CA ALA A 202 5.33 18.71 -27.57
C ALA A 202 4.91 19.60 -26.38
N ASN A 203 5.84 19.88 -25.47
CA ASN A 203 5.65 20.72 -24.28
C ASN A 203 6.84 21.70 -24.16
N PRO A 204 6.86 22.80 -24.92
CA PRO A 204 8.01 23.71 -24.93
C PRO A 204 8.03 24.62 -23.71
N SER A 205 9.21 25.15 -23.39
CA SER A 205 9.35 26.29 -22.48
C SER A 205 9.66 27.56 -23.27
N HIS A 206 9.04 28.68 -22.90
CA HIS A 206 9.29 29.98 -23.53
C HIS A 206 9.22 31.12 -22.51
N ALA A 207 10.12 32.09 -22.64
CA ALA A 207 10.27 33.20 -21.70
C ALA A 207 10.02 34.54 -22.41
N TYR A 208 9.06 35.31 -21.90
CA TYR A 208 8.72 36.62 -22.45
C TYR A 208 9.57 37.70 -21.81
N GLY A 209 10.25 38.52 -22.62
CA GLY A 209 11.13 39.59 -22.12
C GLY A 209 10.42 40.80 -21.51
N THR A 210 9.10 40.93 -21.72
CA THR A 210 8.30 42.09 -21.32
C THR A 210 6.95 41.68 -20.73
N THR A 211 6.40 42.49 -19.82
CA THR A 211 5.01 42.36 -19.39
C THR A 211 4.05 42.57 -20.55
N GLY A 212 2.93 41.86 -20.55
CA GLY A 212 1.97 41.86 -21.66
C GLY A 212 1.06 40.64 -21.65
N SER A 213 0.05 40.68 -22.52
CA SER A 213 -0.83 39.55 -22.80
C SER A 213 -0.53 39.05 -24.21
N TYR A 214 -0.08 37.81 -24.32
CA TYR A 214 0.41 37.21 -25.56
C TYR A 214 -0.52 36.08 -25.99
N GLN A 215 -0.90 36.05 -27.27
CA GLN A 215 -1.70 34.97 -27.82
C GLN A 215 -0.80 33.79 -28.17
N VAL A 216 -0.97 32.69 -27.44
CA VAL A 216 -0.26 31.43 -27.68
C VAL A 216 -1.13 30.54 -28.54
N THR A 217 -0.56 29.99 -29.60
CA THR A 217 -1.26 29.14 -30.56
C THR A 217 -0.54 27.80 -30.70
N LEU A 218 -1.29 26.70 -30.63
CA LEU A 218 -0.84 25.36 -30.98
C LEU A 218 -1.57 24.87 -32.24
N VAL A 219 -0.82 24.36 -33.20
CA VAL A 219 -1.30 23.47 -34.27
C VAL A 219 -0.60 22.12 -34.12
N VAL A 220 -1.33 21.03 -34.27
CA VAL A 220 -0.76 19.68 -34.29
C VAL A 220 -1.02 18.99 -35.63
N THR A 221 -0.11 18.11 -36.05
CA THR A 221 -0.24 17.32 -37.28
C THR A 221 -0.24 15.84 -36.93
N ASP A 222 -1.14 15.05 -37.50
CA ASP A 222 -1.23 13.59 -37.30
C ASP A 222 -0.22 12.78 -38.14
N ASN A 223 -0.17 11.46 -37.91
CA ASN A 223 0.68 10.53 -38.64
C ASN A 223 0.29 10.30 -40.11
N ASP A 224 -0.92 10.69 -40.51
CA ASP A 224 -1.44 10.58 -41.88
C ASP A 224 -1.40 11.95 -42.61
N GLY A 225 -0.80 12.97 -41.98
CA GLY A 225 -0.43 14.27 -42.54
C GLY A 225 -1.48 15.39 -42.48
N ALA A 226 -2.61 15.23 -41.78
CA ALA A 226 -3.57 16.33 -41.61
C ALA A 226 -3.26 17.19 -40.37
N THR A 227 -3.66 18.45 -40.43
CA THR A 227 -3.35 19.48 -39.41
C THR A 227 -4.60 19.93 -38.69
N SER A 228 -4.51 20.09 -37.38
CA SER A 228 -5.60 20.63 -36.56
C SER A 228 -5.99 22.05 -36.97
N SER A 229 -7.22 22.44 -36.62
CA SER A 229 -7.51 23.87 -36.44
C SER A 229 -6.58 24.45 -35.37
N PRO A 230 -6.15 25.72 -35.47
CA PRO A 230 -5.33 26.36 -34.44
C PRO A 230 -6.07 26.45 -33.11
N SER A 231 -5.45 25.95 -32.04
CA SER A 231 -5.92 26.08 -30.67
C SER A 231 -5.24 27.30 -30.05
N THR A 232 -6.01 28.29 -29.61
CA THR A 232 -5.48 29.57 -29.09
C THR A 232 -5.79 29.75 -27.62
N THR A 233 -4.82 30.31 -26.90
CA THR A 233 -4.91 30.64 -25.48
C THR A 233 -4.07 31.90 -25.19
N THR A 234 -4.02 32.32 -23.93
CA THR A 234 -3.36 33.55 -23.51
C THR A 234 -2.27 33.27 -22.48
N ALA A 235 -1.08 33.81 -22.69
CA ALA A 235 -0.05 33.94 -21.67
C ALA A 235 -0.01 35.39 -21.14
N THR A 236 -0.24 35.58 -19.85
CA THR A 236 -0.23 36.91 -19.21
C THR A 236 1.03 37.05 -18.37
N VAL A 237 1.90 37.96 -18.80
CA VAL A 237 3.18 38.23 -18.15
C VAL A 237 3.05 39.52 -17.36
N SER A 238 3.24 39.46 -16.04
CA SER A 238 3.04 40.59 -15.14
C SER A 238 4.20 40.73 -14.16
N ASP A 239 4.46 41.95 -13.70
CA ASP A 239 5.40 42.23 -12.61
C ASP A 239 4.77 41.99 -11.22
N THR A 240 3.48 41.61 -11.18
CA THR A 240 2.74 41.27 -9.96
C THR A 240 2.37 39.78 -9.94
N PRO A 241 2.45 39.09 -8.78
CA PRO A 241 1.87 37.77 -8.60
C PRO A 241 0.40 37.71 -9.04
N VAL A 242 -0.05 36.53 -9.48
CA VAL A 242 -1.44 36.31 -9.93
C VAL A 242 -2.41 36.83 -8.88
N ALA A 243 -3.19 37.85 -9.23
CA ALA A 243 -4.00 38.61 -8.28
C ALA A 243 -5.03 37.70 -7.58
N GLY A 244 -4.86 37.49 -6.28
CA GLY A 244 -5.69 36.60 -5.46
C GLY A 244 -5.04 35.27 -5.07
N CYS A 245 -3.87 34.91 -5.63
CA CYS A 245 -3.08 33.80 -5.11
C CYS A 245 -2.41 34.19 -3.78
N THR A 246 -2.52 33.34 -2.77
CA THR A 246 -1.93 33.54 -1.42
C THR A 246 -0.85 32.52 -1.10
N SER A 247 -0.36 31.76 -2.08
CA SER A 247 0.64 30.72 -1.85
C SER A 247 1.95 31.31 -1.33
N PRO A 248 2.61 30.69 -0.34
CA PRO A 248 3.93 31.11 0.10
C PRO A 248 5.03 30.82 -0.94
N ILE A 249 4.74 30.00 -1.95
CA ILE A 249 5.65 29.65 -3.05
C ILE A 249 5.10 30.29 -4.33
N SER A 250 5.81 31.28 -4.85
CA SER A 250 5.41 32.08 -6.03
C SER A 250 5.11 31.24 -7.27
N GLU A 251 5.88 30.18 -7.46
CA GLU A 251 5.83 29.25 -8.58
C GLU A 251 4.51 28.46 -8.59
N HIS A 252 3.94 28.16 -7.41
CA HIS A 252 2.65 27.49 -7.31
C HIS A 252 1.49 28.38 -7.75
N CYS A 253 1.63 29.71 -7.72
CA CYS A 253 0.63 30.62 -8.31
C CYS A 253 0.54 30.52 -9.84
N ASN A 254 1.49 29.85 -10.51
CA ASN A 254 1.39 29.55 -11.94
C ASN A 254 0.48 28.34 -12.22
N ILE A 255 0.11 27.54 -11.21
CA ILE A 255 -0.93 26.53 -11.33
C ILE A 255 -2.26 27.27 -11.52
N THR A 256 -2.88 27.14 -12.71
CA THR A 256 -4.17 27.77 -13.05
C THR A 256 -5.34 26.78 -13.06
N ALA A 257 -5.06 25.47 -13.10
CA ALA A 257 -6.01 24.39 -12.92
C ALA A 257 -5.29 23.19 -12.27
N TYR A 258 -6.03 22.32 -11.57
CA TYR A 258 -5.52 21.06 -11.03
C TYR A 258 -6.34 19.90 -11.59
N SER A 259 -5.81 19.21 -12.61
CA SER A 259 -6.42 18.03 -13.24
C SER A 259 -6.14 16.72 -12.50
N GLY A 260 -5.16 16.72 -11.61
CA GLY A 260 -4.69 15.55 -10.87
C GLY A 260 -3.20 15.67 -10.53
N PRO A 261 -2.59 14.63 -9.94
CA PRO A 261 -1.20 14.71 -9.47
C PRO A 261 -0.17 14.92 -10.57
N GLU A 262 -0.51 14.63 -11.83
CA GLU A 262 0.27 14.99 -13.02
C GLU A 262 0.74 16.46 -13.03
N VAL A 263 -0.04 17.39 -12.45
CA VAL A 263 0.31 18.81 -12.31
C VAL A 263 1.51 19.00 -11.37
N CYS A 264 1.58 18.22 -10.28
CA CYS A 264 2.72 18.22 -9.37
C CYS A 264 3.93 17.49 -9.99
N VAL A 265 3.70 16.30 -10.56
CA VAL A 265 4.73 15.44 -11.18
C VAL A 265 5.45 16.13 -12.35
N ALA A 266 4.80 17.09 -13.03
CA ALA A 266 5.43 17.90 -14.07
C ALA A 266 6.68 18.68 -13.60
N CYS A 267 6.74 19.05 -12.31
CA CYS A 267 7.90 19.70 -11.69
C CYS A 267 8.61 18.80 -10.67
N HIS A 268 7.89 17.88 -10.03
CA HIS A 268 8.36 17.03 -8.92
C HIS A 268 8.44 15.54 -9.32
N LYS A 269 9.03 15.27 -10.49
CA LYS A 269 9.13 13.90 -11.03
C LYS A 269 10.02 13.01 -10.16
N ASP A 270 11.07 13.55 -9.56
CA ASP A 270 12.02 12.77 -8.76
C ASP A 270 11.43 12.47 -7.37
N GLU A 271 10.77 13.43 -6.72
CA GLU A 271 10.01 13.22 -5.49
C GLU A 271 8.90 12.18 -5.65
N ALA A 272 8.22 12.20 -6.80
CA ALA A 272 7.24 11.17 -7.14
C ALA A 272 7.89 9.79 -7.33
N ARG A 273 9.12 9.70 -7.87
CA ARG A 273 9.85 8.42 -7.99
C ARG A 273 10.30 7.89 -6.62
N ASP A 274 10.76 8.77 -5.73
CA ASP A 274 11.10 8.43 -4.34
C ASP A 274 9.86 7.88 -3.60
N MET A 275 8.73 8.61 -3.70
CA MET A 275 7.45 8.23 -3.11
C MET A 275 6.87 6.95 -3.73
N HIS A 276 7.05 6.71 -5.03
CA HIS A 276 6.61 5.46 -5.69
C HIS A 276 7.22 4.23 -5.01
N GLY A 277 8.49 4.28 -4.64
CA GLY A 277 9.15 3.16 -3.96
C GLY A 277 8.80 3.04 -2.47
N SER A 278 8.08 4.01 -1.90
CA SER A 278 7.83 4.11 -0.46
C SER A 278 6.83 3.08 0.07
N VAL A 279 6.92 2.75 1.36
CA VAL A 279 5.91 1.93 2.05
C VAL A 279 4.54 2.62 2.06
N HIS A 280 4.50 3.95 2.08
CA HIS A 280 3.24 4.72 2.05
C HIS A 280 2.46 4.49 0.75
N TYR A 281 3.14 4.42 -0.40
CA TYR A 281 2.52 4.17 -1.70
C TYR A 281 2.42 2.69 -2.07
N GLN A 282 3.46 1.89 -1.82
CA GLN A 282 3.43 0.44 -2.11
C GLN A 282 2.47 -0.30 -1.17
N GLN A 283 2.30 0.16 0.08
CA GLN A 283 1.67 -0.60 1.19
C GLN A 283 2.32 -1.97 1.47
N GLY A 284 3.52 -2.18 0.93
CA GLY A 284 4.34 -3.37 0.95
C GLY A 284 5.82 -2.97 0.82
N GLY A 285 6.75 -3.93 0.88
CA GLY A 285 8.19 -3.62 0.82
C GLY A 285 9.08 -4.73 1.39
N ALA A 286 10.27 -4.36 1.89
CA ALA A 286 11.21 -5.29 2.51
C ALA A 286 10.92 -5.46 4.01
N PHE A 287 11.18 -6.67 4.53
CA PHE A 287 10.71 -7.15 5.83
C PHE A 287 11.83 -7.56 6.78
N ASP A 288 12.98 -6.88 6.72
CA ASP A 288 14.26 -7.33 7.27
C ASP A 288 14.27 -7.60 8.80
N PHE A 289 13.22 -7.20 9.51
CA PHE A 289 13.05 -7.34 10.95
C PHE A 289 11.88 -8.24 11.38
N VAL A 290 11.25 -8.96 10.46
CA VAL A 290 10.21 -9.95 10.77
C VAL A 290 10.80 -11.35 10.62
N THR A 291 10.87 -12.12 11.72
CA THR A 291 11.70 -13.33 11.79
C THR A 291 11.02 -14.60 11.27
N ASN A 292 9.68 -14.64 11.22
CA ASN A 292 8.92 -15.82 10.81
C ASN A 292 8.51 -15.83 9.33
N ILE A 293 9.09 -14.97 8.48
CA ILE A 293 8.73 -14.91 7.06
C ILE A 293 9.16 -16.17 6.31
N PRO A 294 8.23 -16.90 5.68
CA PRO A 294 8.59 -18.02 4.81
C PRO A 294 9.37 -17.53 3.57
N GLY A 295 10.42 -18.27 3.20
CA GLY A 295 11.48 -17.81 2.28
C GLY A 295 11.05 -17.59 0.82
N ASP A 296 9.84 -18.00 0.46
CA ASP A 296 9.18 -17.74 -0.82
C ASP A 296 8.52 -16.35 -0.87
N PHE A 297 8.01 -15.84 0.25
CA PHE A 297 7.47 -14.48 0.32
C PHE A 297 8.56 -13.39 0.31
N THR A 298 9.78 -13.71 0.74
CA THR A 298 10.91 -12.75 0.78
C THR A 298 11.27 -12.20 -0.61
N ALA A 299 10.86 -12.88 -1.69
CA ALA A 299 11.07 -12.45 -3.07
C ALA A 299 9.90 -11.63 -3.66
N ALA A 300 8.74 -11.58 -3.00
CA ALA A 300 7.47 -11.14 -3.60
C ALA A 300 7.13 -9.65 -3.41
N GLY A 301 7.80 -8.95 -2.48
CA GLY A 301 7.68 -7.49 -2.30
C GLY A 301 6.25 -6.95 -2.03
N GLU A 302 5.36 -7.78 -1.47
CA GLU A 302 3.93 -7.51 -1.19
C GLU A 302 3.15 -6.73 -2.28
N ARG A 303 3.11 -7.30 -3.50
CA ARG A 303 2.11 -7.12 -4.60
C ARG A 303 2.04 -5.77 -5.35
N PRO A 304 1.48 -5.76 -6.58
CA PRO A 304 0.88 -6.88 -7.31
C PRO A 304 1.63 -7.36 -8.55
N ALA A 305 1.86 -8.66 -8.61
CA ALA A 305 1.61 -9.44 -9.82
C ALA A 305 0.61 -10.57 -9.49
N LYS A 306 -0.62 -10.46 -10.00
CA LYS A 306 -1.49 -11.64 -10.17
C LYS A 306 -1.15 -12.28 -11.52
N ALA A 307 -0.09 -13.08 -11.54
CA ALA A 307 0.06 -14.17 -12.50
C ALA A 307 -0.07 -15.50 -11.72
N ALA A 308 -0.60 -16.54 -12.36
CA ALA A 308 -0.97 -17.78 -11.67
C ALA A 308 0.24 -18.50 -11.04
N GLY A 309 0.39 -18.38 -9.72
CA GLY A 309 1.38 -19.12 -8.92
C GLY A 309 2.17 -18.33 -7.88
N GLU A 310 2.06 -17.00 -7.80
CA GLU A 310 2.85 -16.19 -6.86
C GLU A 310 2.13 -16.04 -5.49
N LEU A 311 2.74 -16.65 -4.47
CA LEU A 311 2.35 -16.54 -3.05
C LEU A 311 2.67 -15.15 -2.51
N VAL A 312 1.73 -14.56 -1.77
CA VAL A 312 1.87 -13.20 -1.24
C VAL A 312 1.40 -13.14 0.20
N ALA A 313 2.23 -12.53 1.03
CA ALA A 313 2.09 -12.44 2.47
C ALA A 313 1.09 -11.36 2.91
N THR A 314 -0.16 -11.43 2.43
CA THR A 314 -1.22 -10.63 3.09
C THR A 314 -1.30 -11.10 4.54
N GLY A 315 -1.32 -10.18 5.51
CA GLY A 315 -1.46 -10.54 6.93
C GLY A 315 -2.69 -9.93 7.58
N ILE A 316 -2.91 -10.35 8.82
CA ILE A 316 -4.18 -10.20 9.53
C ILE A 316 -3.98 -9.50 10.87
N ASN A 317 -4.92 -8.63 11.25
CA ASN A 317 -4.87 -7.90 12.52
C ASN A 317 -6.15 -8.09 13.34
N THR A 318 -6.05 -7.75 14.62
CA THR A 318 -7.15 -7.80 15.59
C THR A 318 -8.22 -6.72 15.40
N TYR A 319 -8.06 -5.79 14.44
CA TYR A 319 -9.00 -4.71 14.17
C TYR A 319 -9.96 -5.12 13.07
N CYS A 320 -9.66 -4.79 11.80
CA CYS A 320 -10.50 -5.10 10.65
C CYS A 320 -10.23 -6.49 10.05
N GLY A 321 -9.32 -7.28 10.62
CA GLY A 321 -8.84 -8.50 9.98
C GLY A 321 -7.89 -8.17 8.82
N THR A 322 -8.41 -8.14 7.59
CA THR A 322 -7.64 -7.94 6.35
C THR A 322 -8.45 -7.19 5.28
N HIS A 323 -7.78 -6.57 4.31
CA HIS A 323 -8.42 -5.82 3.23
C HIS A 323 -8.89 -6.69 2.05
N GLU A 324 -8.36 -7.90 1.87
CA GLU A 324 -8.55 -8.72 0.63
C GLU A 324 -10.02 -8.97 0.27
N ASN A 325 -10.86 -9.21 1.27
CA ASN A 325 -12.26 -9.59 1.09
C ASN A 325 -13.24 -8.42 1.24
N SER A 326 -12.76 -7.18 1.18
CA SER A 326 -13.60 -5.96 1.17
C SER A 326 -13.35 -5.12 -0.10
N PRO A 327 -14.34 -4.38 -0.61
CA PRO A 327 -14.12 -3.41 -1.68
C PRO A 327 -13.06 -2.38 -1.28
N ARG A 328 -12.12 -2.06 -2.19
CA ARG A 328 -10.95 -1.20 -1.87
C ARG A 328 -11.31 0.10 -1.18
N PHE A 329 -12.41 0.76 -1.57
CA PHE A 329 -12.83 2.04 -0.99
C PHE A 329 -13.05 1.98 0.54
N THR A 330 -13.35 0.81 1.11
CA THR A 330 -13.49 0.60 2.56
C THR A 330 -12.18 0.84 3.33
N CYS A 331 -11.01 0.70 2.67
CA CYS A 331 -9.69 0.84 3.31
C CYS A 331 -8.78 1.89 2.64
N ALA A 332 -9.01 2.22 1.37
CA ALA A 332 -8.13 3.07 0.57
C ALA A 332 -8.13 4.56 0.95
N GLY A 333 -9.01 5.02 1.86
CA GLY A 333 -9.12 6.43 2.23
C GLY A 333 -7.78 7.08 2.63
N CYS A 334 -6.93 6.33 3.33
CA CYS A 334 -5.60 6.77 3.81
C CYS A 334 -4.42 6.37 2.91
N HIS A 335 -4.65 5.74 1.76
CA HIS A 335 -3.57 5.33 0.85
C HIS A 335 -3.07 6.53 0.04
N VAL A 336 -1.76 6.75 -0.07
CA VAL A 336 -1.23 7.91 -0.84
C VAL A 336 -1.32 7.72 -2.37
N GLY A 337 -1.92 6.63 -2.85
CA GLY A 337 -2.28 6.47 -4.26
C GLY A 337 -3.67 7.05 -4.58
N ASN A 338 -3.91 7.36 -5.85
CA ASN A 338 -5.14 7.94 -6.38
C ASN A 338 -6.14 6.86 -6.86
N GLY A 339 -6.07 5.66 -6.28
CA GLY A 339 -7.04 4.56 -6.44
C GLY A 339 -6.59 3.40 -7.35
N ARG A 340 -5.62 3.62 -8.26
CA ARG A 340 -4.91 2.53 -8.95
C ARG A 340 -3.91 1.86 -8.01
N PHE A 341 -3.78 0.53 -8.06
CA PHE A 341 -2.75 -0.15 -7.27
C PHE A 341 -1.34 0.20 -7.78
N PRO A 342 -0.35 0.34 -6.88
CA PRO A 342 1.03 0.60 -7.27
C PRO A 342 1.55 -0.56 -8.12
N MET A 343 2.34 -0.27 -9.16
CA MET A 343 3.21 -1.30 -9.72
C MET A 343 4.32 -1.61 -8.70
N ALA A 344 4.66 -2.89 -8.54
CA ALA A 344 5.78 -3.28 -7.69
C ALA A 344 7.06 -2.55 -8.13
N GLN A 345 7.78 -1.93 -7.20
CA GLN A 345 8.95 -1.07 -7.48
C GLN A 345 9.95 -1.73 -8.46
N SER A 346 10.23 -3.02 -8.27
CA SER A 346 11.18 -3.79 -9.08
C SER A 346 10.74 -4.05 -10.54
N GLN A 347 9.46 -3.80 -10.86
CA GLN A 347 8.92 -3.77 -12.22
C GLN A 347 8.93 -2.35 -12.78
N PHE A 348 8.52 -1.36 -11.97
CA PHE A 348 8.54 0.06 -12.35
C PHE A 348 9.95 0.53 -12.78
N GLU A 349 10.99 0.13 -12.05
CA GLU A 349 12.40 0.43 -12.37
C GLU A 349 12.88 -0.14 -13.71
N ARG A 350 12.16 -1.11 -14.31
CA ARG A 350 12.48 -1.69 -15.62
C ARG A 350 11.79 -0.96 -16.77
N LEU A 351 10.84 -0.07 -16.49
CA LEU A 351 10.16 0.72 -17.50
C LEU A 351 11.09 1.81 -18.06
N PRO A 352 11.01 2.15 -19.36
CA PRO A 352 11.65 3.36 -19.87
C PRO A 352 11.16 4.58 -19.08
N PRO A 353 12.06 5.47 -18.57
CA PRO A 353 11.69 6.55 -17.64
C PRO A 353 10.63 7.54 -18.14
N ASP A 354 10.43 7.63 -19.44
CA ASP A 354 9.47 8.52 -20.12
C ASP A 354 8.39 7.75 -20.91
N SER A 355 8.22 6.45 -20.60
CA SER A 355 7.10 5.67 -21.14
C SER A 355 5.78 6.10 -20.52
N THR A 356 4.69 5.96 -21.30
CA THR A 356 3.32 6.25 -20.84
C THR A 356 2.96 5.55 -19.54
N GLU A 357 3.38 4.29 -19.37
CA GLU A 357 3.13 3.54 -18.13
C GLU A 357 3.95 4.08 -16.95
N ALA A 358 5.21 4.47 -17.16
CA ALA A 358 6.00 5.09 -16.08
C ALA A 358 5.40 6.43 -15.64
N HIS A 359 4.91 7.25 -16.58
CA HIS A 359 4.18 8.48 -16.23
C HIS A 359 2.85 8.19 -15.54
N ALA A 360 2.09 7.18 -15.98
CA ALA A 360 0.82 6.79 -15.35
C ALA A 360 0.99 6.24 -13.92
N GLN A 361 2.10 5.57 -13.62
CA GLN A 361 2.43 5.15 -12.24
C GLN A 361 2.74 6.34 -11.34
N LEU A 362 3.48 7.35 -11.83
CA LEU A 362 3.80 8.55 -11.04
C LEU A 362 2.59 9.48 -10.87
N ALA A 363 1.76 9.65 -11.91
CA ALA A 363 0.54 10.45 -11.86
C ALA A 363 -0.56 9.87 -10.95
N ASN A 364 -0.39 8.63 -10.46
CA ASN A 364 -1.27 8.02 -9.46
C ASN A 364 -0.86 8.36 -8.01
N ILE A 365 0.23 9.09 -7.76
CA ILE A 365 0.66 9.45 -6.40
C ILE A 365 -0.08 10.72 -5.95
N ASP A 366 -0.99 10.61 -4.98
CA ASP A 366 -1.81 11.71 -4.48
C ASP A 366 -1.03 12.62 -3.51
N CYS A 367 -0.23 13.54 -4.07
CA CYS A 367 0.61 14.48 -3.33
C CYS A 367 -0.16 15.29 -2.27
N LEU A 368 -1.43 15.63 -2.53
CA LEU A 368 -2.21 16.50 -1.65
C LEU A 368 -2.58 15.82 -0.33
N THR A 369 -2.57 14.49 -0.26
CA THR A 369 -2.85 13.73 0.97
C THR A 369 -1.84 14.04 2.09
N CYS A 370 -0.58 14.34 1.75
CA CYS A 370 0.46 14.71 2.72
C CYS A 370 0.72 16.22 2.77
N HIS A 371 0.53 16.92 1.65
CA HIS A 371 0.94 18.32 1.47
C HIS A 371 -0.19 19.36 1.55
N GLN A 372 -1.42 18.95 1.90
CA GLN A 372 -2.54 19.86 2.11
C GLN A 372 -3.42 19.39 3.30
N GLU A 373 -3.35 20.09 4.43
CA GLU A 373 -3.94 19.62 5.69
C GLU A 373 -5.47 19.51 5.70
N VAL A 374 -6.18 20.32 4.90
CA VAL A 374 -7.64 20.23 4.75
C VAL A 374 -8.08 19.34 3.59
N TYR A 375 -7.15 18.61 2.95
CA TYR A 375 -7.43 17.84 1.75
C TYR A 375 -8.47 16.76 1.99
N LYS A 376 -9.41 16.66 1.05
CA LYS A 376 -10.43 15.62 0.98
C LYS A 376 -10.58 15.20 -0.46
N ARG A 377 -10.94 13.93 -0.66
CA ARG A 377 -11.18 13.33 -1.97
C ARG A 377 -12.33 12.34 -1.91
N PHE A 378 -12.95 12.10 -3.05
CA PHE A 378 -14.07 11.17 -3.21
C PHE A 378 -13.90 10.37 -4.50
N PRO A 379 -14.40 9.13 -4.61
CA PRO A 379 -14.32 8.38 -5.87
C PRO A 379 -14.96 9.15 -7.03
N ASP A 380 -14.37 9.04 -8.22
CA ASP A 380 -14.74 9.83 -9.39
C ASP A 380 -16.26 9.81 -9.69
N TRP A 381 -16.87 10.99 -9.59
CA TRP A 381 -18.30 11.26 -9.79
C TRP A 381 -18.64 11.77 -11.20
N THR A 382 -17.64 11.93 -12.06
CA THR A 382 -17.81 12.47 -13.42
C THR A 382 -18.37 11.42 -14.38
N ALA A 383 -18.77 11.84 -15.58
CA ALA A 383 -19.22 10.93 -16.64
C ALA A 383 -18.11 10.02 -17.20
N SER A 384 -16.83 10.32 -16.92
CA SER A 384 -15.68 9.44 -17.18
C SER A 384 -15.45 8.41 -16.08
N GLY A 385 -15.98 8.65 -14.87
CA GLY A 385 -15.95 7.70 -13.77
C GLY A 385 -16.81 6.47 -14.05
N LEU A 386 -16.47 5.35 -13.41
CA LEU A 386 -17.18 4.08 -13.60
C LEU A 386 -18.57 4.03 -12.94
N GLY A 387 -18.96 5.10 -12.23
CA GLY A 387 -20.24 5.23 -11.55
C GLY A 387 -20.31 4.48 -10.21
N PHE A 388 -21.52 4.31 -9.70
CA PHE A 388 -21.77 3.71 -8.38
C PHE A 388 -22.84 2.61 -8.45
N SER A 389 -22.55 1.46 -7.84
CA SER A 389 -23.50 0.37 -7.63
C SER A 389 -24.33 0.60 -6.36
N ALA A 390 -25.62 0.30 -6.42
CA ALA A 390 -26.48 0.31 -5.24
C ALA A 390 -26.15 -0.85 -4.29
N PHE A 391 -26.40 -0.64 -3.00
CA PHE A 391 -26.34 -1.70 -1.99
C PHE A 391 -27.35 -1.44 -0.88
N SER A 392 -27.76 -2.50 -0.18
CA SER A 392 -28.66 -2.38 0.98
C SER A 392 -27.92 -2.66 2.27
N LEU A 393 -28.01 -1.73 3.23
CA LEU A 393 -27.77 -2.01 4.64
C LEU A 393 -28.90 -2.92 5.13
N LEU A 394 -28.59 -4.07 5.71
CA LEU A 394 -29.58 -5.07 6.16
C LEU A 394 -29.74 -5.03 7.67
N ASN A 395 -30.92 -5.47 8.12
CA ASN A 395 -31.36 -5.50 9.51
C ASN A 395 -31.45 -4.10 10.15
N MET A 396 -31.72 -3.07 9.33
CA MET A 396 -31.73 -1.67 9.76
C MET A 396 -32.89 -0.90 9.17
N VAL A 397 -33.30 0.12 9.93
CA VAL A 397 -34.23 1.17 9.52
C VAL A 397 -33.58 2.53 9.75
N GLU A 398 -34.02 3.55 9.01
CA GLU A 398 -33.63 4.94 9.18
C GLU A 398 -34.84 5.71 9.70
N ASP A 399 -34.68 6.48 10.79
CA ASP A 399 -35.76 7.27 11.38
C ASP A 399 -36.04 8.58 10.61
N SER A 400 -36.99 9.39 11.09
CA SER A 400 -37.36 10.65 10.44
C SER A 400 -36.24 11.70 10.43
N ASP A 401 -35.24 11.56 11.28
CA ASP A 401 -34.11 12.48 11.45
C ASP A 401 -32.83 11.95 10.77
N GLY A 402 -32.89 10.79 10.11
CA GLY A 402 -31.77 10.16 9.42
C GLY A 402 -30.93 9.22 10.32
N HIS A 403 -31.34 8.95 11.56
CA HIS A 403 -30.59 8.06 12.43
C HIS A 403 -30.86 6.60 12.08
N LEU A 404 -29.78 5.83 12.02
CA LEU A 404 -29.82 4.40 11.76
C LEU A 404 -30.06 3.62 13.06
N ALA A 405 -31.09 2.77 13.04
CA ALA A 405 -31.46 1.88 14.14
C ALA A 405 -31.54 0.42 13.67
N ARG A 406 -31.37 -0.53 14.61
CA ARG A 406 -31.60 -1.96 14.36
C ARG A 406 -33.08 -2.20 14.08
N SER A 407 -33.37 -2.90 12.99
CA SER A 407 -34.69 -3.48 12.71
C SER A 407 -34.50 -4.76 11.90
N ASP A 408 -34.62 -5.92 12.57
CA ASP A 408 -34.31 -7.22 11.97
C ASP A 408 -35.14 -7.44 10.69
N TYR A 409 -34.49 -7.95 9.63
CA TYR A 409 -35.05 -8.18 8.29
C TYR A 409 -35.41 -6.93 7.44
N ASP A 410 -35.47 -5.72 8.02
CA ASP A 410 -35.60 -4.49 7.23
C ASP A 410 -34.30 -4.15 6.49
N SER A 411 -34.36 -3.21 5.54
CA SER A 411 -33.15 -2.73 4.88
C SER A 411 -33.25 -1.28 4.41
N VAL A 412 -32.10 -0.60 4.42
CA VAL A 412 -31.93 0.76 3.92
C VAL A 412 -31.10 0.72 2.64
N LEU A 413 -31.72 1.08 1.52
CA LEU A 413 -31.06 1.10 0.22
C LEU A 413 -30.20 2.36 0.06
N ARG A 414 -28.93 2.19 -0.30
CA ARG A 414 -27.99 3.26 -0.65
C ARG A 414 -27.74 3.25 -2.16
N THR A 415 -27.93 4.41 -2.80
CA THR A 415 -27.84 4.62 -4.25
C THR A 415 -27.04 5.89 -4.57
N GLY A 416 -26.72 6.14 -5.85
CA GLY A 416 -25.94 7.30 -6.27
C GLY A 416 -24.59 7.37 -5.56
N PHE A 417 -24.15 8.55 -5.16
CA PHE A 417 -22.88 8.74 -4.43
C PHE A 417 -22.85 8.03 -3.06
N SER A 418 -23.99 7.76 -2.44
CA SER A 418 -24.09 6.93 -1.24
C SER A 418 -23.87 5.43 -1.52
N GLY A 419 -23.83 5.00 -2.78
CA GLY A 419 -23.54 3.63 -3.20
C GLY A 419 -22.07 3.21 -3.10
N ILE A 420 -21.76 2.03 -3.61
CA ILE A 420 -20.39 1.48 -3.77
C ILE A 420 -19.79 2.06 -5.05
N PRO A 421 -18.60 2.70 -5.05
CA PRO A 421 -17.93 3.08 -6.28
C PRO A 421 -17.60 1.84 -7.11
N ASN A 422 -17.92 1.89 -8.40
CA ASN A 422 -17.54 0.84 -9.34
C ASN A 422 -16.04 0.88 -9.59
N VAL A 423 -15.44 -0.30 -9.78
CA VAL A 423 -14.03 -0.49 -10.11
C VAL A 423 -13.91 -1.11 -11.50
N ASP A 424 -12.76 -0.93 -12.15
CA ASP A 424 -12.47 -1.56 -13.43
C ASP A 424 -12.53 -3.09 -13.26
N PRO A 425 -13.27 -3.83 -14.10
CA PRO A 425 -13.51 -5.25 -13.90
C PRO A 425 -12.29 -6.14 -14.20
N VAL A 426 -11.20 -5.59 -14.74
CA VAL A 426 -9.97 -6.31 -15.07
C VAL A 426 -8.87 -6.03 -14.04
N THR A 427 -8.66 -4.75 -13.68
CA THR A 427 -7.60 -4.34 -12.74
C THR A 427 -8.10 -4.18 -11.30
N GLY A 428 -9.40 -3.94 -11.11
CA GLY A 428 -10.00 -3.58 -9.82
C GLY A 428 -9.70 -2.14 -9.39
N ASP A 429 -9.14 -1.31 -10.27
CA ASP A 429 -8.79 0.09 -9.98
C ASP A 429 -10.00 1.02 -10.09
N PHE A 430 -9.89 2.17 -9.42
CA PHE A 430 -10.79 3.32 -9.58
C PHE A 430 -9.96 4.59 -9.39
N GLN A 431 -10.57 5.76 -9.56
CA GLN A 431 -9.90 7.06 -9.37
C GLN A 431 -10.56 7.84 -8.23
N PHE A 432 -9.76 8.56 -7.43
CA PHE A 432 -10.28 9.64 -6.57
C PHE A 432 -10.16 11.01 -7.27
N LEU A 433 -11.05 11.93 -6.90
CA LEU A 433 -11.00 13.34 -7.29
C LEU A 433 -11.03 14.25 -6.04
N PRO A 434 -10.33 15.41 -6.05
CA PRO A 434 -10.36 16.39 -4.97
C PRO A 434 -11.75 16.96 -4.70
N ALA A 435 -12.22 16.82 -3.47
CA ALA A 435 -13.53 17.24 -3.01
C ALA A 435 -13.58 18.73 -2.63
N GLY A 436 -13.21 19.62 -3.56
CA GLY A 436 -13.18 21.07 -3.35
C GLY A 436 -14.58 21.70 -3.25
N ILE A 437 -14.67 22.88 -2.64
CA ILE A 437 -15.93 23.65 -2.55
C ILE A 437 -16.49 24.08 -3.92
N ASP A 438 -15.64 24.06 -4.95
CA ASP A 438 -15.91 24.39 -6.34
C ASP A 438 -16.25 23.17 -7.22
N THR A 439 -15.77 21.98 -6.86
CA THR A 439 -15.85 20.77 -7.70
C THR A 439 -16.80 19.70 -7.17
N LEU A 440 -17.01 19.61 -5.86
CA LEU A 440 -17.82 18.55 -5.26
C LEU A 440 -19.33 18.79 -5.50
N PRO A 441 -20.06 17.83 -6.09
CA PRO A 441 -21.52 17.92 -6.23
C PRO A 441 -22.20 17.95 -4.86
N GLY A 442 -23.23 18.80 -4.72
CA GLY A 442 -23.92 19.03 -3.45
C GLY A 442 -24.75 17.85 -2.93
N ASP A 443 -24.91 16.80 -3.73
CA ASP A 443 -25.56 15.53 -3.40
C ASP A 443 -24.57 14.42 -3.00
N VAL A 444 -23.26 14.67 -3.03
CA VAL A 444 -22.28 13.76 -2.42
C VAL A 444 -22.43 13.81 -0.89
N PRO A 445 -22.52 12.66 -0.19
CA PRO A 445 -22.70 12.61 1.26
C PRO A 445 -21.41 12.90 2.05
N MET A 446 -20.74 14.03 1.78
CA MET A 446 -19.60 14.51 2.55
C MET A 446 -19.50 16.03 2.52
N THR A 447 -18.94 16.63 3.57
CA THR A 447 -18.57 18.05 3.53
C THR A 447 -17.33 18.24 2.66
N PRO A 448 -17.31 19.17 1.68
CA PRO A 448 -16.13 19.47 0.87
C PRO A 448 -14.96 20.03 1.71
N MET A 449 -13.83 20.25 1.05
CA MET A 449 -12.77 21.12 1.55
C MET A 449 -13.31 22.55 1.73
N PRO A 450 -12.82 23.34 2.70
CA PRO A 450 -13.18 24.75 2.85
C PRO A 450 -12.54 25.66 1.79
N ILE A 451 -11.71 25.09 0.91
CA ILE A 451 -10.98 25.76 -0.17
C ILE A 451 -11.33 25.12 -1.52
N THR A 452 -11.02 25.82 -2.62
CA THR A 452 -11.16 25.27 -3.97
C THR A 452 -10.11 24.21 -4.26
N THR A 453 -10.39 23.35 -5.24
CA THR A 453 -9.43 22.35 -5.75
C THR A 453 -8.16 23.01 -6.26
N LEU A 454 -8.28 24.19 -6.90
CA LEU A 454 -7.13 24.99 -7.31
C LEU A 454 -6.31 25.50 -6.12
N GLN A 455 -6.96 26.06 -5.10
CA GLN A 455 -6.29 26.54 -3.88
C GLN A 455 -5.59 25.41 -3.12
N ALA A 456 -6.14 24.20 -3.12
CA ALA A 456 -5.52 23.03 -2.50
C ALA A 456 -4.15 22.72 -3.11
N ALA A 457 -4.03 22.81 -4.44
CA ALA A 457 -2.78 22.62 -5.19
C ALA A 457 -1.84 23.82 -5.13
N GLN A 458 -2.36 25.05 -5.13
CA GLN A 458 -1.54 26.26 -5.01
C GLN A 458 -0.92 26.40 -3.61
N ASN A 459 -1.69 26.09 -2.56
CA ASN A 459 -1.29 26.27 -1.16
C ASN A 459 -0.75 24.97 -0.54
N VAL A 460 -0.05 24.14 -1.32
CA VAL A 460 0.68 22.99 -0.77
C VAL A 460 1.81 23.45 0.16
N HIS A 461 2.07 22.66 1.18
CA HIS A 461 3.03 22.96 2.24
C HIS A 461 3.86 21.72 2.62
N ALA A 462 4.94 21.93 3.37
CA ALA A 462 5.63 20.82 4.04
C ALA A 462 4.66 20.09 4.98
N THR A 463 4.82 18.79 5.16
CA THR A 463 3.98 17.95 6.04
C THR A 463 3.82 18.57 7.43
N THR A 464 2.58 18.71 7.90
CA THR A 464 2.27 19.18 9.26
C THR A 464 1.88 18.00 10.14
N ARG A 465 1.83 18.20 11.47
CA ARG A 465 1.26 17.20 12.38
C ARG A 465 -0.16 16.80 11.94
N MET A 466 -1.00 17.76 11.55
CA MET A 466 -2.37 17.47 11.10
C MET A 466 -2.43 16.69 9.78
N SER A 467 -1.61 17.01 8.78
CA SER A 467 -1.65 16.26 7.51
C SER A 467 -1.24 14.79 7.68
N CYS A 468 -0.31 14.49 8.59
CA CYS A 468 -0.02 13.11 9.00
C CYS A 468 -1.18 12.48 9.79
N LEU A 469 -1.72 13.19 10.79
CA LEU A 469 -2.76 12.67 11.69
C LEU A 469 -4.12 12.43 10.99
N ASN A 470 -4.41 13.10 9.88
CA ASN A 470 -5.56 12.80 9.02
C ASN A 470 -5.69 11.31 8.69
N CYS A 471 -4.56 10.61 8.52
CA CYS A 471 -4.50 9.16 8.34
C CYS A 471 -4.11 8.43 9.63
N HIS A 472 -3.03 8.84 10.29
CA HIS A 472 -2.44 8.09 11.41
C HIS A 472 -3.31 8.06 12.67
N ALA A 473 -4.08 9.13 12.94
CA ALA A 473 -5.00 9.17 14.08
C ALA A 473 -6.30 8.39 13.81
N GLY A 474 -6.78 8.37 12.56
CA GLY A 474 -8.00 7.67 12.14
C GLY A 474 -7.85 6.16 11.93
N ALA A 475 -6.63 5.64 12.03
CA ALA A 475 -6.33 4.22 11.88
C ALA A 475 -7.16 3.37 12.86
N GLY A 476 -7.80 2.31 12.35
CA GLY A 476 -8.68 1.43 13.12
C GLY A 476 -10.18 1.73 12.98
N GLY A 477 -10.55 2.88 12.42
CA GLY A 477 -11.96 3.26 12.16
C GLY A 477 -12.41 4.56 12.86
N GLY A 478 -11.55 5.18 13.66
CA GLY A 478 -11.85 6.41 14.38
C GLY A 478 -10.60 7.05 14.98
N ASP A 479 -10.75 8.29 15.46
CA ASP A 479 -9.66 9.02 16.13
C ASP A 479 -9.16 8.27 17.37
N GLY A 480 -7.85 8.30 17.63
CA GLY A 480 -7.18 7.63 18.76
C GLY A 480 -7.30 6.09 18.78
N THR A 481 -8.03 5.48 17.85
CA THR A 481 -8.64 4.16 18.06
C THR A 481 -7.61 3.02 17.99
N LYS A 482 -6.72 2.99 16.98
CA LYS A 482 -5.73 1.91 16.86
C LYS A 482 -4.53 2.04 17.79
N ARG A 483 -3.72 3.10 17.69
CA ARG A 483 -2.41 3.14 18.39
C ARG A 483 -2.49 3.55 19.86
N GLY A 484 -3.37 4.51 20.19
CA GLY A 484 -3.55 5.02 21.54
C GLY A 484 -2.49 6.00 22.04
N ASP A 485 -1.32 6.08 21.40
CA ASP A 485 -0.32 7.15 21.64
C ASP A 485 -0.46 8.35 20.69
N MET A 486 -1.31 8.24 19.67
CA MET A 486 -1.60 9.29 18.69
C MET A 486 -3.11 9.46 18.46
N SER A 487 -3.55 10.71 18.40
CA SER A 487 -4.90 11.18 18.07
C SER A 487 -4.81 12.51 17.32
N LYS A 488 -5.92 13.08 16.80
CA LYS A 488 -5.91 14.42 16.19
C LYS A 488 -5.54 15.53 17.17
N GLU A 489 -5.68 15.30 18.48
CA GLU A 489 -5.25 16.22 19.52
C GLU A 489 -3.72 16.45 19.49
N ASN A 490 -2.95 15.46 19.02
CA ASN A 490 -1.50 15.59 18.80
C ASN A 490 -1.12 16.58 17.68
N ALA A 491 -2.07 17.19 16.96
CA ALA A 491 -1.77 18.30 16.07
C ALA A 491 -1.34 19.57 16.83
N ASN A 492 -1.91 19.77 18.03
CA ASN A 492 -1.60 20.88 18.92
C ASN A 492 -1.68 20.42 20.40
N PRO A 493 -0.77 19.54 20.85
CA PRO A 493 -0.89 18.88 22.13
C PRO A 493 -0.45 19.78 23.29
N SER A 494 -1.03 19.53 24.47
CA SER A 494 -0.46 20.01 25.73
C SER A 494 0.88 19.31 26.00
N VAL A 495 1.74 19.92 26.82
CA VAL A 495 3.07 19.36 27.15
C VAL A 495 3.00 18.00 27.86
N THR A 496 1.89 17.71 28.54
CA THR A 496 1.61 16.40 29.15
C THR A 496 0.94 15.43 28.17
N LEU A 497 0.32 15.88 27.08
CA LEU A 497 -0.11 14.96 26.02
C LEU A 497 1.13 14.45 25.28
N ASP A 498 2.00 15.33 24.78
CA ASP A 498 3.33 14.97 24.27
C ASP A 498 4.29 16.19 24.32
N MET A 499 5.41 16.07 25.04
CA MET A 499 6.39 17.15 25.21
C MET A 499 7.16 17.49 23.94
N HIS A 500 7.39 16.52 23.04
CA HIS A 500 8.13 16.77 21.81
C HIS A 500 7.27 17.55 20.81
N MET A 501 6.00 17.18 20.66
CA MET A 501 5.07 17.80 19.71
C MET A 501 4.36 19.06 20.25
N SER A 502 4.42 19.33 21.56
CA SER A 502 3.72 20.47 22.17
C SER A 502 4.41 21.81 21.85
N PRO A 503 3.65 22.88 21.52
CA PRO A 503 4.19 24.24 21.43
C PRO A 503 4.68 24.83 22.76
N GLN A 504 4.44 24.16 23.90
CA GLN A 504 5.03 24.51 25.20
C GLN A 504 6.26 23.65 25.54
N GLY A 505 6.59 22.67 24.69
CA GLY A 505 7.77 21.82 24.77
C GLY A 505 8.73 22.11 23.61
N ALA A 506 9.00 21.10 22.78
CA ALA A 506 9.93 21.23 21.64
C ALA A 506 9.28 21.63 20.30
N ASP A 507 7.94 21.66 20.23
CA ASP A 507 7.12 21.98 19.03
C ASP A 507 7.50 21.24 17.73
N LEU A 508 8.04 20.03 17.84
CA LEU A 508 8.48 19.24 16.69
C LEU A 508 7.29 18.79 15.83
N THR A 509 7.49 18.78 14.51
CA THR A 509 6.61 18.10 13.56
C THR A 509 6.92 16.61 13.53
N CYS A 510 6.03 15.82 12.92
CA CYS A 510 6.31 14.40 12.69
C CYS A 510 7.59 14.20 11.87
N SER A 511 7.83 15.04 10.87
CA SER A 511 8.93 14.90 9.92
C SER A 511 10.30 15.25 10.50
N ASP A 512 10.37 16.03 11.58
CA ASP A 512 11.64 16.29 12.28
C ASP A 512 12.24 15.01 12.89
N CYS A 513 11.38 14.04 13.25
CA CYS A 513 11.80 12.71 13.73
C CYS A 513 11.77 11.65 12.61
N HIS A 514 10.75 11.70 11.74
CA HIS A 514 10.44 10.62 10.79
C HIS A 514 10.98 10.81 9.38
N ASN A 515 11.63 11.92 9.01
CA ASN A 515 12.21 12.05 7.66
C ASN A 515 13.49 11.19 7.51
N ALA A 516 13.61 10.43 6.42
CA ALA A 516 14.79 9.60 6.13
C ALA A 516 16.06 10.40 5.83
N VAL A 517 15.95 11.61 5.28
CA VAL A 517 17.05 12.55 4.92
C VAL A 517 18.32 11.87 4.38
N GLY A 518 18.30 11.50 3.10
CA GLY A 518 19.48 11.07 2.35
C GLY A 518 19.83 12.00 1.20
N THR A 519 21.13 12.13 0.90
CA THR A 519 21.63 12.94 -0.23
C THR A 519 21.53 12.24 -1.59
N ASN A 520 20.81 11.11 -1.68
CA ASN A 520 20.84 10.17 -2.81
C ASN A 520 19.45 9.87 -3.42
N GLY A 521 18.42 10.68 -3.16
CA GLY A 521 17.03 10.38 -3.57
C GLY A 521 16.27 9.56 -2.52
N GLU A 522 16.25 10.08 -1.29
CA GLU A 522 15.52 9.48 -0.16
C GLU A 522 14.55 10.52 0.47
N GLY A 523 14.14 11.54 -0.30
CA GLY A 523 13.42 12.70 0.22
C GLY A 523 11.99 12.42 0.67
N HIS A 524 11.40 11.34 0.13
CA HIS A 524 10.03 10.88 0.42
C HIS A 524 10.02 9.47 1.03
N ARG A 525 10.98 9.21 1.94
CA ARG A 525 11.09 7.99 2.74
C ARG A 525 10.96 8.31 4.22
N MET A 526 10.36 7.39 4.99
CA MET A 526 10.03 7.62 6.39
C MET A 526 10.75 6.66 7.34
N ARG A 527 11.36 7.20 8.40
CA ARG A 527 12.00 6.43 9.48
C ARG A 527 10.96 5.93 10.48
N GLY A 528 11.34 4.88 11.21
CA GLY A 528 10.54 4.31 12.30
C GLY A 528 9.48 3.32 11.80
N ARG A 529 9.08 2.42 12.71
CA ARG A 529 8.15 1.35 12.41
C ARG A 529 7.32 0.94 13.62
N GLY A 530 6.17 0.32 13.36
CA GLY A 530 5.43 -0.42 14.38
C GLY A 530 5.95 -1.84 14.55
N LEU A 531 5.41 -2.55 15.54
CA LEU A 531 5.62 -3.99 15.73
C LEU A 531 4.80 -4.83 14.73
N ASP A 532 3.58 -4.38 14.45
CA ASP A 532 2.59 -4.98 13.55
C ASP A 532 2.74 -4.55 12.08
N LEU A 533 3.67 -3.65 11.77
CA LEU A 533 3.94 -3.16 10.42
C LEU A 533 5.20 -3.82 9.91
N ARG A 534 5.04 -4.51 8.78
CA ARG A 534 6.05 -5.41 8.24
C ARG A 534 7.03 -4.66 7.32
N PRO A 535 6.60 -3.82 6.36
CA PRO A 535 7.53 -3.12 5.50
C PRO A 535 8.15 -1.89 6.16
N ASN A 536 9.42 -1.64 5.86
CA ASN A 536 10.16 -0.44 6.28
C ASN A 536 10.64 0.37 5.06
N ASP A 537 10.57 1.71 5.19
CA ASP A 537 11.16 2.63 4.20
C ASP A 537 12.68 2.81 4.37
N VAL A 538 13.20 2.50 5.57
CA VAL A 538 14.63 2.50 5.89
C VAL A 538 15.01 1.27 6.70
N ALA A 539 16.20 0.73 6.46
CA ALA A 539 16.74 -0.39 7.24
C ALA A 539 17.10 0.02 8.68
N ASP A 540 17.51 1.27 8.93
CA ASP A 540 17.96 1.68 10.26
C ASP A 540 16.82 1.75 11.30
N ARG A 541 17.06 1.14 12.47
CA ARG A 541 16.12 1.20 13.60
C ARG A 541 16.14 2.59 14.24
N PHE A 542 15.01 3.28 14.15
CA PHE A 542 14.77 4.53 14.88
C PHE A 542 14.60 4.28 16.38
N THR A 543 15.37 5.00 17.20
CA THR A 543 15.30 5.05 18.66
C THR A 543 15.61 6.48 19.13
N CYS A 544 15.37 6.80 20.40
CA CYS A 544 15.72 8.11 20.97
C CYS A 544 17.23 8.43 20.86
N GLU A 545 18.07 7.38 20.88
CA GLU A 545 19.52 7.47 20.73
C GLU A 545 19.93 7.66 19.25
N THR A 546 19.32 6.92 18.32
CA THR A 546 19.65 6.99 16.88
C THR A 546 19.00 8.18 16.16
N GLY A 547 18.01 8.84 16.79
CA GLY A 547 17.44 10.09 16.30
C GLY A 547 18.39 11.29 16.34
N GLY A 548 19.52 11.20 17.05
CA GLY A 548 20.55 12.24 17.09
C GLY A 548 20.30 13.39 18.08
N CYS A 549 19.21 13.32 18.87
CA CYS A 549 18.85 14.34 19.86
C CYS A 549 19.30 14.00 21.30
N HIS A 550 19.42 12.71 21.65
CA HIS A 550 19.78 12.26 22.99
C HIS A 550 20.97 11.30 22.96
N ASP A 551 21.92 11.51 23.89
CA ASP A 551 23.01 10.56 24.13
C ASP A 551 22.49 9.30 24.84
N ALA A 552 23.23 8.19 24.71
CA ALA A 552 22.95 6.92 25.40
C ALA A 552 23.11 6.98 26.96
N ARG A 553 23.39 8.15 27.53
CA ARG A 553 23.49 8.43 28.97
C ARG A 553 22.96 9.83 29.31
N PRO A 554 21.65 10.09 29.10
CA PRO A 554 21.12 11.45 29.14
C PRO A 554 21.02 12.01 30.56
N HIS A 555 21.12 11.18 31.61
CA HIS A 555 20.93 11.62 33.00
C HIS A 555 22.24 12.07 33.69
N GLY A 556 23.40 11.70 33.13
CA GLY A 556 24.71 12.01 33.69
C GLY A 556 25.02 11.33 35.04
N ASP A 557 24.23 10.31 35.44
CA ASP A 557 24.27 9.69 36.77
C ASP A 557 24.98 8.33 36.81
N PHE A 558 25.68 7.97 35.73
CA PHE A 558 26.36 6.68 35.59
C PHE A 558 27.41 6.39 36.69
N SER A 559 26.99 5.63 37.70
CA SER A 559 27.85 5.08 38.75
C SER A 559 28.09 3.60 38.50
N SER A 560 29.35 3.14 38.45
CA SER A 560 29.66 1.71 38.27
C SER A 560 29.32 0.87 39.51
N THR A 561 29.35 1.46 40.71
CA THR A 561 29.11 0.79 41.99
C THR A 561 27.66 0.86 42.48
N ASP A 562 26.89 1.86 42.09
CA ASP A 562 25.50 2.05 42.53
C ASP A 562 24.51 1.35 41.57
N GLY A 563 23.47 0.70 42.12
CA GLY A 563 22.38 0.10 41.35
C GLY A 563 21.33 1.11 40.87
N ALA A 564 21.23 2.28 41.50
CA ALA A 564 20.13 3.24 41.31
C ALA A 564 20.29 4.19 40.10
N SER A 565 21.41 4.17 39.39
CA SER A 565 21.64 5.04 38.22
C SER A 565 20.62 4.78 37.10
N ARG A 566 20.02 5.84 36.56
CA ARG A 566 19.10 5.76 35.41
C ARG A 566 19.84 5.45 34.11
N ASP A 567 21.06 5.93 33.95
CA ASP A 567 21.92 5.57 32.81
C ASP A 567 22.28 4.07 32.78
N LYS A 568 22.27 3.39 33.94
CA LYS A 568 22.35 1.92 34.01
C LYS A 568 21.06 1.22 33.61
N HIS A 569 19.89 1.82 33.89
CA HIS A 569 18.60 1.27 33.47
C HIS A 569 18.45 1.35 31.94
N ALA A 570 18.88 2.45 31.31
CA ALA A 570 18.84 2.65 29.86
C ALA A 570 19.55 1.54 29.03
N MET A 571 20.41 0.73 29.66
CA MET A 571 21.01 -0.46 29.02
C MET A 571 19.99 -1.57 28.71
N LYS A 572 18.91 -1.67 29.50
CA LYS A 572 17.94 -2.79 29.48
C LYS A 572 16.48 -2.37 29.58
N VAL A 573 16.22 -1.10 29.84
CA VAL A 573 14.91 -0.45 29.82
C VAL A 573 14.94 0.58 28.68
N ALA A 574 13.96 0.55 27.79
CA ALA A 574 13.85 1.54 26.73
C ALA A 574 13.45 2.91 27.30
N CYS A 575 13.92 4.00 26.67
CA CYS A 575 13.56 5.36 27.08
C CYS A 575 12.03 5.53 27.16
N GLN A 576 11.31 4.99 26.17
CA GLN A 576 9.85 4.93 26.14
C GLN A 576 9.21 4.39 27.43
N THR A 577 9.79 3.34 28.04
CA THR A 577 9.23 2.71 29.25
C THR A 577 9.20 3.66 30.44
N CYS A 578 10.20 4.54 30.57
CA CYS A 578 10.26 5.53 31.65
C CYS A 578 9.52 6.82 31.27
N HIS A 579 9.67 7.30 30.03
CA HIS A 579 9.20 8.61 29.59
C HIS A 579 7.78 8.62 28.99
N ILE A 580 7.19 7.44 28.71
CA ILE A 580 5.78 7.30 28.34
C ILE A 580 5.11 6.44 29.42
N PRO A 581 4.85 7.01 30.62
CA PRO A 581 4.31 6.24 31.72
C PRO A 581 2.92 5.71 31.38
N SER A 582 2.03 6.51 30.79
CA SER A 582 0.71 6.11 30.28
C SER A 582 0.45 6.54 28.84
N TYR A 583 -0.46 5.80 28.18
CA TYR A 583 -0.98 6.08 26.83
C TYR A 583 -2.50 6.33 26.89
N ALA A 584 -3.15 6.60 25.74
CA ALA A 584 -4.54 7.04 25.67
C ALA A 584 -4.81 8.26 26.56
N LYS A 585 -3.97 9.29 26.39
CA LYS A 585 -3.98 10.54 27.16
C LYS A 585 -4.81 11.67 26.52
N ALA A 586 -5.24 11.47 25.28
CA ALA A 586 -6.09 12.41 24.57
C ALA A 586 -7.54 12.31 25.08
N SER A 587 -8.34 13.32 24.77
CA SER A 587 -9.79 13.35 25.07
C SER A 587 -10.59 12.22 24.41
N VAL A 588 -10.00 11.48 23.46
CA VAL A 588 -10.57 10.30 22.80
C VAL A 588 -9.94 9.00 23.31
N GLY A 589 -10.79 8.04 23.70
CA GLY A 589 -10.36 6.73 24.15
C GLY A 589 -9.87 5.83 23.01
N THR A 590 -8.95 4.93 23.35
CA THR A 590 -8.39 3.96 22.41
C THR A 590 -9.07 2.61 22.55
N GLU A 591 -9.29 1.90 21.45
CA GLU A 591 -9.88 0.56 21.47
C GLU A 591 -8.90 -0.43 22.07
N VAL A 592 -9.33 -1.21 23.07
CA VAL A 592 -8.54 -2.25 23.75
C VAL A 592 -9.07 -3.65 23.44
N ALA A 593 -10.34 -3.78 23.08
CA ALA A 593 -10.90 -5.03 22.56
C ALA A 593 -11.98 -4.81 21.49
N ARG A 594 -12.16 -5.81 20.62
CA ARG A 594 -13.17 -5.81 19.55
C ARG A 594 -13.97 -7.10 19.48
N ASP A 595 -15.30 -6.98 19.52
CA ASP A 595 -16.23 -8.10 19.35
C ASP A 595 -17.09 -7.97 18.09
N TRP A 596 -16.82 -8.81 17.10
CA TRP A 596 -17.60 -8.86 15.85
C TRP A 596 -18.96 -9.53 15.97
N GLN A 597 -19.23 -10.30 17.03
CA GLN A 597 -20.53 -10.93 17.26
C GLN A 597 -21.41 -10.11 18.22
N ASP A 598 -21.04 -8.85 18.50
CA ASP A 598 -21.86 -7.88 19.24
C ASP A 598 -21.95 -6.55 18.46
N PRO A 599 -22.70 -6.50 17.35
CA PRO A 599 -22.72 -5.35 16.45
C PRO A 599 -23.67 -4.24 16.93
N HIS A 600 -23.33 -2.99 16.64
CA HIS A 600 -24.23 -1.84 16.84
C HIS A 600 -24.40 -0.97 15.59
N PRO A 601 -25.56 -0.30 15.40
CA PRO A 601 -25.75 0.73 14.38
C PRO A 601 -24.74 1.87 14.51
N SER A 602 -24.30 2.41 13.38
CA SER A 602 -23.42 3.59 13.31
C SER A 602 -23.56 4.31 11.98
N ALA A 603 -23.65 5.64 12.02
CA ALA A 603 -23.59 6.49 10.83
C ALA A 603 -22.17 6.56 10.22
N ALA A 604 -21.12 6.30 11.00
CA ALA A 604 -19.73 6.38 10.55
C ALA A 604 -19.30 5.19 9.67
N ALA A 605 -19.99 4.05 9.78
CA ALA A 605 -19.69 2.84 9.00
C ALA A 605 -19.74 3.09 7.48
N CYS A 606 -19.07 2.23 6.71
CA CYS A 606 -18.98 2.32 5.24
C CYS A 606 -18.50 3.70 4.73
N ASN A 607 -17.55 4.33 5.42
CA ASN A 607 -17.07 5.69 5.16
C ASN A 607 -18.21 6.73 5.15
N GLY A 608 -18.97 6.81 6.26
CA GLY A 608 -20.05 7.79 6.41
C GLY A 608 -21.36 7.45 5.68
N ARG A 609 -21.48 6.28 5.05
CA ARG A 609 -22.74 5.79 4.43
C ARG A 609 -23.68 5.14 5.44
N GLY A 610 -23.16 4.90 6.64
CA GLY A 610 -23.83 4.21 7.72
C GLY A 610 -23.83 2.69 7.58
N GLY A 611 -24.30 2.01 8.62
CA GLY A 611 -24.35 0.56 8.73
C GLY A 611 -24.09 0.10 10.15
N TRP A 612 -23.37 -1.02 10.27
CA TRP A 612 -22.98 -1.66 11.51
C TRP A 612 -21.50 -1.43 11.82
N LEU A 613 -21.15 -1.36 13.10
CA LEU A 613 -19.79 -1.53 13.62
C LEU A 613 -19.78 -2.68 14.64
N PRO A 614 -18.63 -3.37 14.84
CA PRO A 614 -18.48 -4.33 15.94
C PRO A 614 -18.53 -3.58 17.28
N ARG A 615 -18.67 -4.28 18.41
CA ARG A 615 -18.44 -3.62 19.70
C ARG A 615 -16.96 -3.30 19.82
N GLU A 616 -16.67 -2.02 20.03
CA GLU A 616 -15.34 -1.47 20.26
C GLU A 616 -15.22 -1.09 21.74
N ASP A 617 -14.57 -1.94 22.54
CA ASP A 617 -14.34 -1.66 23.96
C ASP A 617 -13.19 -0.65 24.07
N LYS A 618 -13.48 0.60 24.46
CA LYS A 618 -12.50 1.70 24.52
C LYS A 618 -12.07 2.02 25.95
N GLY A 619 -10.76 2.13 26.16
CA GLY A 619 -10.16 2.57 27.42
C GLY A 619 -9.45 3.92 27.28
N GLY A 620 -9.17 4.56 28.42
CA GLY A 620 -8.53 5.87 28.45
C GLY A 620 -9.45 7.00 27.97
N LEU A 621 -10.67 7.07 28.50
CA LEU A 621 -11.67 8.05 28.08
C LEU A 621 -11.57 9.33 28.93
N GLY A 622 -11.46 10.48 28.26
CA GLY A 622 -11.45 11.79 28.93
C GLY A 622 -10.15 12.08 29.67
N ALA A 623 -10.17 12.02 31.00
CA ALA A 623 -9.00 12.31 31.85
C ALA A 623 -8.31 11.04 32.40
N GLU A 624 -8.88 9.86 32.12
CA GLU A 624 -8.31 8.57 32.49
C GLU A 624 -7.31 8.14 31.41
N SER A 625 -6.12 7.68 31.79
CA SER A 625 -5.10 7.19 30.85
C SER A 625 -4.70 5.74 31.18
N LEU A 626 -4.29 4.98 30.17
CA LEU A 626 -4.01 3.55 30.27
C LEU A 626 -2.55 3.27 30.62
N ILE A 627 -2.32 2.20 31.38
CA ILE A 627 -0.99 1.70 31.75
C ILE A 627 -0.51 0.72 30.66
N PRO A 628 0.68 0.91 30.04
CA PRO A 628 1.23 -0.05 29.11
C PRO A 628 1.50 -1.40 29.78
N THR A 629 1.43 -2.48 29.01
CA THR A 629 2.14 -3.72 29.37
C THR A 629 3.61 -3.58 28.98
N TYR A 630 4.51 -4.36 29.59
CA TYR A 630 5.95 -4.28 29.30
C TYR A 630 6.44 -5.61 28.74
N ALA A 631 7.16 -5.54 27.61
CA ALA A 631 7.70 -6.72 26.94
C ALA A 631 9.17 -6.50 26.55
N TRP A 632 9.95 -7.56 26.53
CA TRP A 632 11.27 -7.56 25.92
C TRP A 632 11.14 -7.36 24.40
N PHE A 633 11.94 -6.45 23.83
CA PHE A 633 11.94 -6.18 22.39
C PHE A 633 13.37 -5.87 21.90
N ASP A 634 13.95 -6.80 21.15
CA ASP A 634 15.27 -6.67 20.52
C ASP A 634 15.29 -5.84 19.24
N GLY A 635 14.12 -5.48 18.71
CA GLY A 635 13.98 -4.79 17.43
C GLY A 635 13.59 -5.70 16.27
N THR A 636 13.20 -6.95 16.52
CA THR A 636 12.57 -7.87 15.58
C THR A 636 11.22 -8.37 16.11
N SER A 637 10.34 -8.83 15.23
CA SER A 637 9.01 -9.34 15.60
C SER A 637 8.60 -10.57 14.80
N GLU A 638 7.66 -11.34 15.35
CA GLU A 638 6.89 -12.35 14.62
C GLU A 638 5.48 -11.84 14.39
N VAL A 639 4.87 -12.15 13.24
CA VAL A 639 3.52 -11.72 12.88
C VAL A 639 2.78 -12.80 12.10
N LEU A 640 1.48 -12.93 12.29
CA LEU A 640 0.68 -13.95 11.60
C LEU A 640 0.25 -13.50 10.20
N TYR A 641 0.41 -14.38 9.22
CA TYR A 641 -0.05 -14.18 7.86
C TYR A 641 -1.44 -14.80 7.60
N LEU A 642 -2.16 -14.23 6.64
CA LEU A 642 -3.37 -14.86 6.10
C LEU A 642 -2.94 -16.15 5.38
N GLU A 643 -3.78 -17.19 5.44
CA GLU A 643 -3.49 -18.53 4.91
C GLU A 643 -2.38 -19.32 5.64
N GLU A 644 -1.77 -18.79 6.71
CA GLU A 644 -0.85 -19.53 7.59
C GLU A 644 -1.61 -20.46 8.55
N SER A 645 -1.02 -21.61 8.92
CA SER A 645 -1.58 -22.48 9.97
C SER A 645 -1.34 -21.88 11.36
N LEU A 646 -2.28 -22.10 12.28
CA LEU A 646 -2.16 -21.75 13.69
C LEU A 646 -1.31 -22.76 14.49
N ASP A 647 -0.75 -23.78 13.84
CA ASP A 647 0.13 -24.78 14.48
C ASP A 647 1.43 -24.12 14.98
N GLY A 648 1.63 -24.12 16.29
CA GLY A 648 2.82 -23.52 16.92
C GLY A 648 2.79 -21.99 17.05
N VAL A 649 1.73 -21.32 16.58
CA VAL A 649 1.53 -19.88 16.80
C VAL A 649 1.41 -19.60 18.30
N PRO A 650 2.20 -18.66 18.86
CA PRO A 650 2.15 -18.34 20.28
C PRO A 650 0.77 -17.89 20.76
N THR A 651 0.45 -18.19 22.02
CA THR A 651 -0.81 -17.80 22.66
C THR A 651 -0.57 -17.11 24.00
N VAL A 652 -1.43 -16.14 24.32
CA VAL A 652 -1.52 -15.53 25.66
C VAL A 652 -2.85 -15.91 26.31
N PRO A 653 -2.92 -16.01 27.65
CA PRO A 653 -4.18 -16.27 28.36
C PRO A 653 -5.13 -15.09 28.20
N LEU A 654 -6.37 -15.35 27.78
CA LEU A 654 -7.41 -14.33 27.64
C LEU A 654 -7.70 -13.65 28.98
N ASP A 655 -7.66 -12.31 28.99
CA ASP A 655 -7.95 -11.51 30.18
C ASP A 655 -9.38 -11.75 30.71
N ALA A 656 -9.55 -11.71 32.02
CA ALA A 656 -10.83 -12.02 32.68
C ALA A 656 -11.94 -10.99 32.39
N THR A 657 -11.59 -9.71 32.24
CA THR A 657 -12.55 -8.65 31.89
C THR A 657 -12.95 -8.77 30.43
N ILE A 658 -11.98 -9.05 29.54
CA ILE A 658 -12.25 -9.26 28.11
C ILE A 658 -13.08 -10.51 27.88
N ALA A 659 -12.76 -11.63 28.54
CA ALA A 659 -13.53 -12.87 28.44
C ALA A 659 -15.00 -12.69 28.86
N ALA A 660 -15.24 -11.96 29.95
CA ALA A 660 -16.60 -11.63 30.41
C ALA A 660 -17.36 -10.67 29.48
N GLY A 661 -16.65 -9.88 28.67
CA GLY A 661 -17.26 -9.01 27.66
C GLY A 661 -17.55 -9.72 26.33
N PHE A 662 -16.78 -10.75 25.95
CA PHE A 662 -16.95 -11.39 24.64
C PHE A 662 -18.24 -12.22 24.54
N ALA A 663 -19.05 -11.95 23.52
CA ALA A 663 -20.27 -12.68 23.23
C ALA A 663 -19.96 -14.15 22.86
N GLY A 664 -20.61 -15.10 23.53
CA GLY A 664 -20.31 -16.53 23.43
C GLY A 664 -19.78 -17.10 24.75
N ASN A 665 -19.18 -18.29 24.69
CA ASN A 665 -18.68 -19.00 25.87
C ASN A 665 -17.14 -18.86 25.95
N PHE A 666 -16.65 -17.74 26.46
CA PHE A 666 -15.23 -17.48 26.70
C PHE A 666 -14.93 -17.38 28.20
N ASN A 667 -13.76 -17.85 28.61
CA ASN A 667 -13.31 -17.89 30.00
C ASN A 667 -11.96 -17.19 30.15
N ALA A 668 -11.70 -16.67 31.35
CA ALA A 668 -10.38 -16.17 31.71
C ALA A 668 -9.35 -17.30 31.58
N GLY A 669 -8.26 -17.05 30.85
CA GLY A 669 -7.21 -18.03 30.58
C GLY A 669 -7.41 -18.89 29.32
N ASP A 670 -8.50 -18.73 28.57
CA ASP A 670 -8.62 -19.35 27.23
C ASP A 670 -7.47 -18.87 26.32
N PRO A 671 -6.90 -19.71 25.45
CA PRO A 671 -5.74 -19.33 24.63
C PRO A 671 -6.13 -18.35 23.52
N ALA A 672 -5.52 -17.16 23.52
CA ALA A 672 -5.65 -16.17 22.47
C ALA A 672 -4.40 -16.15 21.57
N TYR A 673 -4.57 -16.35 20.27
CA TYR A 673 -3.46 -16.41 19.30
C TYR A 673 -2.82 -15.02 19.09
N VAL A 674 -1.50 -14.95 19.21
CA VAL A 674 -0.75 -13.70 19.07
C VAL A 674 -0.47 -13.42 17.58
N LEU A 675 -1.12 -12.39 17.03
CA LEU A 675 -0.98 -11.98 15.63
C LEU A 675 0.25 -11.10 15.36
N GLY A 676 0.86 -10.58 16.43
CA GLY A 676 2.07 -9.75 16.37
C GLY A 676 2.77 -9.75 17.72
N GLN A 677 4.00 -10.26 17.76
CA GLN A 677 4.82 -10.52 18.95
C GLN A 677 6.18 -9.81 18.86
N PRO A 678 6.64 -9.14 19.93
CA PRO A 678 8.02 -8.66 20.01
C PRO A 678 8.97 -9.83 20.32
N ASN A 679 10.13 -9.84 19.67
CA ASN A 679 11.17 -10.84 19.94
C ASN A 679 12.16 -10.38 21.01
N GLY A 680 12.82 -11.36 21.61
CA GLY A 680 13.86 -11.17 22.61
C GLY A 680 13.36 -11.43 24.03
N ASP A 681 14.31 -11.58 24.93
CA ASP A 681 14.11 -11.91 26.34
C ASP A 681 15.16 -11.24 27.23
N VAL A 682 15.20 -11.59 28.52
CA VAL A 682 16.20 -11.06 29.47
C VAL A 682 17.66 -11.42 29.10
N PHE A 683 17.87 -12.56 28.43
CA PHE A 683 19.18 -13.05 28.00
C PHE A 683 19.66 -12.37 26.71
N SER A 684 18.73 -11.94 25.85
CA SER A 684 18.99 -11.31 24.56
C SER A 684 19.77 -10.01 24.75
N SER A 685 21.03 -9.98 24.30
CA SER A 685 21.94 -8.85 24.55
C SER A 685 21.43 -7.49 24.05
N THR A 686 20.66 -7.49 22.95
CA THR A 686 20.04 -6.33 22.29
C THR A 686 18.64 -5.98 22.79
N ALA A 687 17.97 -6.86 23.54
CA ALA A 687 16.62 -6.62 24.03
C ALA A 687 16.61 -5.62 25.18
N LYS A 688 15.70 -4.64 25.08
CA LYS A 688 15.29 -3.75 26.18
C LYS A 688 13.80 -3.99 26.49
N LEU A 689 13.37 -3.66 27.70
CA LEU A 689 11.95 -3.60 28.07
C LEU A 689 11.29 -2.37 27.43
N TYR A 690 10.26 -2.59 26.62
CA TYR A 690 9.47 -1.56 25.92
C TYR A 690 8.02 -1.52 26.41
N PRO A 691 7.36 -0.35 26.38
CA PRO A 691 5.93 -0.24 26.66
C PRO A 691 5.13 -0.67 25.43
N MET A 692 4.14 -1.53 25.66
CA MET A 692 3.24 -2.07 24.67
C MET A 692 1.79 -1.76 25.04
N LYS A 693 0.98 -1.46 24.03
CA LYS A 693 -0.46 -1.56 24.12
C LYS A 693 -0.89 -3.00 23.77
N PRO A 694 -1.62 -3.70 24.64
CA PRO A 694 -2.35 -4.90 24.27
C PRO A 694 -3.59 -4.53 23.45
N HIS A 695 -3.95 -5.35 22.48
CA HIS A 695 -5.28 -5.31 21.86
C HIS A 695 -5.84 -6.72 21.66
N TRP A 696 -7.11 -6.90 22.04
CA TRP A 696 -7.81 -8.18 21.98
C TRP A 696 -8.89 -8.18 20.89
N SER A 697 -9.15 -9.33 20.28
CA SER A 697 -10.37 -9.54 19.52
C SER A 697 -10.68 -11.04 19.48
N LYS A 698 -11.65 -11.42 18.64
CA LYS A 698 -11.91 -12.80 18.27
C LYS A 698 -12.15 -12.87 16.78
N LEU A 699 -11.56 -13.85 16.12
CA LEU A 699 -11.63 -14.05 14.68
C LEU A 699 -12.12 -15.45 14.36
N ALA A 700 -12.65 -15.63 13.16
CA ALA A 700 -13.04 -16.93 12.66
C ALA A 700 -11.81 -17.76 12.24
N ARG A 701 -11.85 -19.05 12.54
CA ARG A 701 -10.88 -20.06 12.12
C ARG A 701 -11.57 -21.09 11.23
N ASN A 702 -10.92 -21.48 10.14
CA ASN A 702 -11.26 -22.68 9.38
C ASN A 702 -10.71 -23.91 10.12
N ASP A 703 -11.59 -24.75 10.67
CA ASP A 703 -11.21 -25.91 11.48
C ASP A 703 -10.62 -27.06 10.66
N LEU A 704 -10.85 -27.09 9.34
CA LEU A 704 -10.27 -28.12 8.45
C LEU A 704 -8.79 -27.86 8.15
N GLU A 705 -8.40 -26.59 8.11
CA GLU A 705 -7.04 -26.16 7.74
C GLU A 705 -6.24 -25.61 8.94
N ASN A 706 -6.91 -25.40 10.08
CA ASN A 706 -6.39 -24.70 11.26
C ASN A 706 -5.89 -23.27 10.96
N LYS A 707 -6.57 -22.53 10.08
CA LYS A 707 -6.16 -21.18 9.62
C LYS A 707 -7.15 -20.10 10.01
N LEU A 708 -6.71 -18.86 10.22
CA LEU A 708 -7.65 -17.73 10.36
C LEU A 708 -8.31 -17.37 9.03
N VAL A 709 -9.58 -16.94 9.11
CA VAL A 709 -10.37 -16.50 7.97
C VAL A 709 -10.35 -14.97 7.89
N GLY A 710 -9.93 -14.46 6.73
CA GLY A 710 -10.13 -13.06 6.36
C GLY A 710 -11.60 -12.81 6.04
N HIS A 711 -12.40 -12.41 7.01
CA HIS A 711 -13.80 -12.06 6.80
C HIS A 711 -13.94 -10.77 5.98
N SER A 712 -15.09 -10.59 5.33
CA SER A 712 -15.41 -9.34 4.62
C SER A 712 -15.89 -8.26 5.60
N THR A 713 -15.01 -7.34 5.98
CA THR A 713 -15.36 -6.17 6.80
C THR A 713 -16.51 -5.36 6.21
N PHE A 714 -16.55 -5.19 4.89
CA PHE A 714 -17.65 -4.48 4.23
C PHE A 714 -18.99 -5.23 4.33
N GLU A 715 -19.00 -6.55 4.10
CA GLU A 715 -20.23 -7.33 4.27
C GLU A 715 -20.71 -7.33 5.74
N PHE A 716 -19.78 -7.30 6.69
CA PHE A 716 -20.11 -7.09 8.09
C PHE A 716 -20.76 -5.72 8.33
N PHE A 717 -20.11 -4.61 7.93
CA PHE A 717 -20.66 -3.25 8.08
C PHE A 717 -22.03 -3.10 7.40
N ARG A 718 -22.28 -3.86 6.34
CA ARG A 718 -23.54 -3.86 5.63
C ARG A 718 -24.65 -4.66 6.32
N THR A 719 -24.34 -5.68 7.12
CA THR A 719 -25.34 -6.67 7.58
C THR A 719 -25.38 -6.93 9.09
N GLY A 720 -24.31 -6.61 9.82
CA GLY A 720 -24.14 -6.91 11.25
C GLY A 720 -23.85 -8.38 11.55
N SER A 721 -23.89 -9.28 10.56
CA SER A 721 -23.69 -10.72 10.76
C SER A 721 -22.24 -11.12 10.53
N PHE A 722 -21.56 -11.58 11.58
CA PHE A 722 -20.19 -12.07 11.47
C PHE A 722 -20.12 -13.39 10.69
N CYS A 723 -21.07 -14.31 10.89
CA CYS A 723 -21.22 -15.52 10.09
C CYS A 723 -21.18 -15.23 8.60
N ARG A 724 -21.98 -14.23 8.18
CA ARG A 724 -22.10 -13.84 6.78
C ARG A 724 -20.83 -13.20 6.22
N ALA A 725 -20.17 -12.34 7.01
CA ALA A 725 -18.86 -11.77 6.66
C ALA A 725 -17.79 -12.85 6.47
N VAL A 726 -17.82 -13.91 7.30
CA VAL A 726 -16.94 -15.08 7.22
C VAL A 726 -17.30 -15.97 6.03
N ALA A 727 -18.59 -16.19 5.74
CA ALA A 727 -19.07 -16.95 4.58
C ALA A 727 -18.64 -16.31 3.26
N VAL A 728 -18.74 -14.99 3.13
CA VAL A 728 -18.20 -14.24 1.97
C VAL A 728 -16.68 -14.32 1.91
N GLY A 729 -15.99 -14.23 3.07
CA GLY A 729 -14.53 -14.38 3.15
C GLY A 729 -14.01 -15.77 2.73
N LEU A 730 -14.82 -16.81 2.90
CA LEU A 730 -14.56 -18.19 2.43
C LEU A 730 -15.06 -18.46 1.00
N GLY A 731 -15.69 -17.49 0.34
CA GLY A 731 -16.32 -17.67 -0.97
C GLY A 731 -17.54 -18.61 -0.96
N LEU A 732 -18.13 -18.87 0.21
CA LEU A 732 -19.35 -19.69 0.36
C LEU A 732 -20.63 -18.90 0.03
N ASP A 733 -20.58 -17.57 0.14
CA ASP A 733 -21.65 -16.66 -0.26
C ASP A 733 -21.15 -15.59 -1.24
N ALA A 734 -22.05 -15.08 -2.08
CA ALA A 734 -21.76 -13.97 -2.97
C ALA A 734 -21.72 -12.62 -2.20
N PRO A 735 -20.70 -11.77 -2.41
CA PRO A 735 -20.62 -10.46 -1.77
C PRO A 735 -21.79 -9.56 -2.19
N ASN A 736 -22.27 -8.71 -1.26
CA ASN A 736 -23.37 -7.77 -1.50
C ASN A 736 -24.73 -8.41 -1.90
N ALA A 737 -24.91 -9.72 -1.69
CA ALA A 737 -26.21 -10.37 -1.94
C ALA A 737 -27.31 -9.84 -0.98
N VAL A 738 -28.59 -9.98 -1.33
CA VAL A 738 -29.67 -9.59 -0.40
C VAL A 738 -29.84 -10.60 0.75
N ALA A 739 -29.59 -11.88 0.51
CA ALA A 739 -29.64 -12.95 1.51
C ALA A 739 -28.35 -13.78 1.49
N SER A 740 -28.09 -14.52 2.56
CA SER A 740 -27.04 -15.53 2.66
C SER A 740 -27.64 -16.92 2.35
N SER A 741 -26.82 -17.83 1.83
CA SER A 741 -27.16 -19.24 1.62
C SER A 741 -26.62 -20.17 2.73
N VAL A 742 -25.79 -19.62 3.63
CA VAL A 742 -25.05 -20.35 4.68
C VAL A 742 -25.52 -19.96 6.08
N CYS A 743 -25.83 -18.69 6.28
CA CYS A 743 -26.10 -18.01 7.54
C CYS A 743 -27.54 -17.46 7.52
N ASN A 744 -28.17 -17.33 8.68
CA ASN A 744 -29.44 -16.59 8.81
C ASN A 744 -29.24 -15.07 8.56
N GLY A 745 -28.04 -14.55 8.83
CA GLY A 745 -27.65 -13.19 8.49
C GLY A 745 -28.13 -12.10 9.46
N LEU A 746 -28.55 -12.46 10.68
CA LEU A 746 -28.97 -11.53 11.72
C LEU A 746 -27.78 -10.88 12.46
N PRO A 747 -27.95 -9.66 13.00
CA PRO A 747 -26.91 -8.98 13.77
C PRO A 747 -26.77 -9.57 15.18
N GLY A 748 -25.54 -9.96 15.53
CA GLY A 748 -25.19 -10.44 16.87
C GLY A 748 -25.48 -11.91 17.13
N ASP A 749 -25.95 -12.65 16.13
CA ASP A 749 -26.10 -14.10 16.27
C ASP A 749 -24.74 -14.80 16.31
N LEU A 750 -24.67 -15.82 17.16
CA LEU A 750 -23.46 -16.63 17.39
C LEU A 750 -23.30 -17.78 16.37
N GLU A 751 -24.13 -17.83 15.32
CA GLU A 751 -23.99 -18.79 14.22
C GLU A 751 -22.68 -18.59 13.47
N MET A 752 -22.19 -19.66 12.83
CA MET A 752 -20.96 -19.68 12.06
C MET A 752 -21.06 -20.69 10.90
N PRO A 753 -20.35 -20.48 9.77
CA PRO A 753 -20.29 -21.46 8.69
C PRO A 753 -19.79 -22.84 9.15
N LEU A 754 -20.19 -23.89 8.44
CA LEU A 754 -19.75 -25.27 8.72
C LEU A 754 -18.22 -25.39 8.72
N ASN A 755 -17.70 -26.11 9.72
CA ASN A 755 -16.26 -26.29 9.99
C ASN A 755 -15.52 -24.96 10.25
N THR A 756 -16.19 -24.00 10.88
CA THR A 756 -15.53 -22.81 11.43
C THR A 756 -15.83 -22.63 12.90
N SER A 757 -14.82 -22.15 13.63
CA SER A 757 -14.90 -21.80 15.04
C SER A 757 -14.50 -20.34 15.25
N ILE A 758 -14.89 -19.76 16.38
CA ILE A 758 -14.37 -18.47 16.83
C ILE A 758 -13.20 -18.75 17.78
N VAL A 759 -12.07 -18.07 17.56
CA VAL A 759 -10.90 -18.13 18.44
C VAL A 759 -10.54 -16.72 18.93
N PRO A 760 -10.16 -16.54 20.21
CA PRO A 760 -9.60 -15.28 20.68
C PRO A 760 -8.27 -14.99 19.99
N VAL A 761 -7.98 -13.71 19.76
CA VAL A 761 -6.75 -13.23 19.15
C VAL A 761 -6.22 -12.01 19.89
N PHE A 762 -4.91 -11.81 19.84
CA PHE A 762 -4.19 -10.79 20.57
C PHE A 762 -3.10 -10.15 19.69
N THR A 763 -2.72 -8.91 19.95
CA THR A 763 -1.49 -8.33 19.36
C THR A 763 -0.86 -7.32 20.31
N TYR A 764 0.48 -7.27 20.31
CA TYR A 764 1.24 -6.19 20.93
C TYR A 764 1.40 -5.02 19.95
N GLN A 765 1.30 -3.80 20.45
CA GLN A 765 1.58 -2.59 19.69
C GLN A 765 2.57 -1.72 20.44
N THR A 766 3.69 -1.36 19.82
CA THR A 766 4.67 -0.45 20.41
C THR A 766 4.08 0.93 20.66
N ILE A 767 4.27 1.44 21.88
CA ILE A 767 3.99 2.83 22.25
C ILE A 767 5.29 3.63 22.10
N ASN A 768 5.27 4.69 21.29
CA ASN A 768 6.44 5.51 20.97
C ASN A 768 6.21 7.02 21.14
N HIS A 769 4.95 7.47 21.13
CA HIS A 769 4.56 8.87 21.33
C HIS A 769 3.90 9.04 22.70
N GLY A 770 3.61 10.28 23.06
CA GLY A 770 3.07 10.63 24.37
C GLY A 770 4.15 10.79 25.43
N VAL A 771 5.34 11.27 25.05
CA VAL A 771 6.44 11.50 26.00
C VAL A 771 6.06 12.61 26.98
N GLU A 772 6.19 12.32 28.27
CA GLU A 772 5.96 13.25 29.37
C GLU A 772 7.19 14.12 29.69
N PRO A 773 7.00 15.27 30.37
CA PRO A 773 8.08 16.01 31.04
C PRO A 773 8.88 15.15 32.03
N GLU A 774 10.13 15.54 32.30
CA GLU A 774 11.07 14.75 33.12
C GLU A 774 10.56 14.43 34.54
N ASP A 775 9.88 15.38 35.19
CA ASP A 775 9.26 15.19 36.52
C ASP A 775 8.21 14.08 36.54
N ASN A 776 7.52 13.88 35.41
CA ASN A 776 6.45 12.91 35.22
C ASN A 776 6.96 11.52 34.77
N ALA A 777 8.26 11.39 34.44
CA ALA A 777 8.84 10.11 34.05
C ALA A 777 8.89 9.11 35.22
N LEU A 778 8.79 7.81 34.93
CA LEU A 778 9.00 6.77 35.94
C LEU A 778 10.45 6.80 36.43
N GLY A 779 10.66 6.98 37.73
CA GLY A 779 11.98 7.23 38.31
C GLY A 779 12.40 8.72 38.34
N GLY A 780 11.58 9.63 37.81
CA GLY A 780 11.72 11.09 37.96
C GLY A 780 11.25 11.58 39.32
N ASP A 781 11.44 12.88 39.61
CA ASP A 781 11.29 13.43 40.95
C ASP A 781 9.86 13.34 41.54
N ALA A 782 8.82 13.37 40.71
CA ALA A 782 7.43 13.24 41.19
C ALA A 782 6.95 11.78 41.36
N HIS A 783 7.61 10.81 40.71
CA HIS A 783 7.19 9.40 40.68
C HIS A 783 8.12 8.45 41.46
N GLY A 784 9.41 8.80 41.55
CA GLY A 784 10.45 8.02 42.23
C GLY A 784 10.68 6.62 41.67
N CYS A 785 11.67 5.92 42.22
CA CYS A 785 11.98 4.53 41.84
C CYS A 785 10.83 3.55 42.16
N GLY A 786 10.00 3.87 43.16
CA GLY A 786 8.86 3.03 43.57
C GLY A 786 7.67 3.02 42.61
N SER A 787 7.79 3.68 41.45
CA SER A 787 6.84 3.59 40.35
C SER A 787 6.93 2.25 39.59
N CYS A 788 8.12 1.64 39.51
CA CYS A 788 8.35 0.33 38.86
C CYS A 788 8.67 -0.80 39.86
N HIS A 789 9.29 -0.47 40.99
CA HIS A 789 9.75 -1.43 41.99
C HIS A 789 8.62 -1.84 42.93
N SER A 790 8.16 -3.09 42.84
CA SER A 790 6.97 -3.61 43.52
C SER A 790 6.99 -3.55 45.05
N ALA A 791 8.16 -3.43 45.66
CA ALA A 791 8.34 -3.40 47.10
C ALA A 791 8.70 -2.00 47.66
N LEU A 792 8.85 -0.99 46.80
CA LEU A 792 8.87 0.40 47.22
C LEU A 792 7.44 0.96 47.24
N ARG A 793 7.05 1.64 48.33
CA ARG A 793 5.82 2.46 48.32
C ARG A 793 6.00 3.59 47.30
N GLY A 794 5.15 3.70 46.29
CA GLY A 794 5.20 4.89 45.42
C GLY A 794 4.33 4.92 44.17
N GLY A 795 4.05 3.80 43.49
CA GLY A 795 3.30 3.90 42.23
C GLY A 795 2.53 2.66 41.74
N PRO A 796 1.63 2.88 40.76
CA PRO A 796 0.65 1.89 40.30
C PRO A 796 1.17 0.93 39.22
N ARG A 797 2.42 1.05 38.78
CA ARG A 797 2.96 0.36 37.58
C ARG A 797 3.96 -0.76 37.92
N GLN A 798 3.84 -1.35 39.11
CA GLN A 798 4.74 -2.37 39.65
C GLN A 798 5.02 -3.48 38.61
N LEU A 799 6.29 -3.67 38.25
CA LEU A 799 6.67 -4.62 37.20
C LEU A 799 6.58 -6.06 37.69
N ASP A 800 6.01 -6.95 36.88
CA ASP A 800 6.10 -8.39 37.08
C ASP A 800 7.51 -8.89 36.74
N LEU A 801 8.42 -8.75 37.70
CA LEU A 801 9.80 -9.19 37.56
C LEU A 801 9.91 -10.68 37.22
N ALA A 802 9.01 -11.53 37.74
CA ALA A 802 9.02 -12.97 37.48
C ALA A 802 8.62 -13.27 36.03
N GLY A 803 7.53 -12.67 35.54
CA GLY A 803 7.12 -12.76 34.13
C GLY A 803 8.15 -12.19 33.16
N LEU A 804 8.99 -11.25 33.60
CA LEU A 804 10.12 -10.71 32.83
C LEU A 804 11.41 -11.55 32.90
N GLY A 805 11.42 -12.69 33.61
CA GLY A 805 12.57 -13.59 33.72
C GLY A 805 13.59 -13.23 34.82
N TYR A 806 13.23 -12.35 35.75
CA TYR A 806 14.00 -12.06 36.95
C TYR A 806 13.47 -12.88 38.15
N GLU A 807 14.40 -13.45 38.92
CA GLU A 807 14.07 -14.31 40.06
C GLU A 807 14.87 -13.90 41.30
N LEU A 808 14.37 -14.21 42.50
CA LEU A 808 15.13 -14.02 43.74
C LEU A 808 16.25 -15.05 43.87
N ARG A 809 17.47 -14.63 44.20
CA ARG A 809 18.58 -15.55 44.47
C ARG A 809 18.45 -16.17 45.86
N THR A 810 18.14 -17.47 45.88
CA THR A 810 17.96 -18.24 47.11
C THR A 810 19.24 -18.90 47.63
N LEU A 811 20.31 -18.97 46.82
CA LEU A 811 21.58 -19.63 47.17
C LEU A 811 22.66 -18.64 47.65
N PRO A 812 23.44 -18.96 48.70
CA PRO A 812 24.54 -18.10 49.17
C PRO A 812 25.59 -17.83 48.09
N SER A 813 25.95 -16.57 47.89
CA SER A 813 26.93 -16.18 46.88
C SER A 813 28.01 -15.27 47.46
N VAL A 814 29.27 -15.67 47.31
CA VAL A 814 30.43 -14.84 47.69
C VAL A 814 30.86 -13.99 46.50
N VAL A 815 30.82 -12.66 46.64
CA VAL A 815 31.47 -11.75 45.70
C VAL A 815 32.99 -11.86 45.92
N ILE A 816 33.72 -12.37 44.93
CA ILE A 816 35.17 -12.51 45.03
C ILE A 816 35.81 -11.11 45.02
N GLY A 817 36.46 -10.75 46.12
CA GLY A 817 37.25 -9.51 46.24
C GLY A 817 36.71 -8.46 47.20
N THR A 818 35.51 -8.61 47.75
CA THR A 818 34.91 -7.67 48.73
C THR A 818 34.69 -8.33 50.09
N ARG A 819 34.83 -7.58 51.19
CA ARG A 819 34.65 -8.07 52.58
C ARG A 819 33.19 -8.19 53.03
N THR A 820 32.23 -7.86 52.18
CA THR A 820 30.79 -7.88 52.49
C THR A 820 30.18 -9.26 52.28
N THR A 821 29.49 -9.74 53.31
CA THR A 821 28.74 -11.01 53.34
C THR A 821 27.47 -10.99 52.48
N SER A 822 26.92 -12.17 52.23
CA SER A 822 25.92 -12.47 51.19
C SER A 822 24.50 -11.93 51.52
N LEU A 823 23.95 -11.09 50.64
CA LEU A 823 22.51 -10.75 50.58
C LEU A 823 21.62 -11.92 50.07
N ASN A 824 22.18 -13.12 49.91
CA ASN A 824 21.50 -14.32 49.41
C ASN A 824 21.59 -15.47 50.40
N GLY A 825 20.48 -16.19 50.60
CA GLY A 825 20.38 -17.36 51.46
C GLY A 825 18.97 -17.59 52.00
N ASN A 826 18.85 -18.52 52.96
CA ASN A 826 17.64 -18.75 53.75
C ASN A 826 17.14 -17.42 54.37
N PRO A 827 15.83 -17.08 54.29
CA PRO A 827 15.18 -16.00 55.05
C PRO A 827 15.78 -15.67 56.43
N ASP A 828 16.02 -16.67 57.28
CA ASP A 828 16.58 -16.47 58.62
C ASP A 828 17.96 -15.76 58.61
N ALA A 829 18.80 -16.10 57.62
CA ALA A 829 20.15 -15.56 57.44
C ALA A 829 20.16 -14.17 56.79
N ILE A 830 19.07 -13.76 56.14
CA ILE A 830 18.86 -12.38 55.66
C ILE A 830 18.42 -11.52 56.85
N CYS A 831 17.45 -12.00 57.64
CA CYS A 831 16.98 -11.30 58.84
C CYS A 831 18.10 -11.09 59.87
N SER A 832 18.98 -12.08 60.09
CA SER A 832 20.05 -11.97 61.09
C SER A 832 21.03 -10.83 60.79
N GLN A 833 21.35 -10.57 59.52
CA GLN A 833 22.33 -9.54 59.13
C GLN A 833 21.95 -8.11 59.57
N CYS A 834 20.64 -7.84 59.73
CA CYS A 834 20.12 -6.54 60.15
C CYS A 834 19.58 -6.55 61.59
N HIS A 835 19.15 -7.71 62.10
CA HIS A 835 18.52 -7.86 63.41
C HIS A 835 19.35 -8.69 64.41
N GLU A 836 20.65 -8.84 64.16
CA GLU A 836 21.62 -9.62 64.96
C GLU A 836 21.63 -9.30 66.47
N ASN A 837 21.13 -8.11 66.86
CA ASN A 837 21.04 -7.64 68.24
C ASN A 837 19.59 -7.56 68.79
N GLU A 838 18.57 -7.88 68.00
CA GLU A 838 17.17 -7.87 68.44
C GLU A 838 16.76 -9.28 68.88
N ARG A 839 16.38 -9.44 70.15
CA ARG A 839 15.92 -10.72 70.70
C ARG A 839 14.41 -10.92 70.52
N GLU A 840 14.07 -12.20 70.41
CA GLU A 840 12.74 -12.82 70.54
C GLU A 840 11.78 -12.71 69.32
N ASP A 841 11.43 -13.91 68.84
CA ASP A 841 10.12 -14.34 68.32
C ASP A 841 9.52 -13.57 67.13
N ARG A 842 10.36 -13.15 66.18
CA ARG A 842 9.89 -12.65 64.88
C ARG A 842 10.00 -13.71 63.80
N ASP A 843 8.86 -14.16 63.28
CA ASP A 843 8.84 -14.95 62.04
C ASP A 843 9.12 -14.07 60.81
N PHE A 844 9.62 -14.69 59.73
CA PHE A 844 9.95 -14.00 58.50
C PHE A 844 8.76 -13.26 57.89
N SER A 845 7.56 -13.87 57.88
CA SER A 845 6.37 -13.28 57.27
C SER A 845 5.97 -11.97 57.97
N GLY A 846 6.01 -11.92 59.30
CA GLY A 846 5.70 -10.71 60.07
C GLY A 846 6.74 -9.59 59.94
N VAL A 847 8.01 -9.93 59.68
CA VAL A 847 9.07 -8.93 59.36
C VAL A 847 8.96 -8.49 57.91
N HIS A 848 8.69 -9.41 56.99
CA HIS A 848 8.55 -9.15 55.55
C HIS A 848 7.33 -8.28 55.26
N GLU A 849 6.15 -8.61 55.79
CA GLU A 849 4.93 -7.78 55.72
C GLU A 849 5.19 -6.38 56.31
N ARG A 850 6.00 -6.28 57.37
CA ARG A 850 6.39 -4.98 57.90
C ARG A 850 7.32 -4.22 56.97
N HIS A 851 8.37 -4.86 56.45
CA HIS A 851 9.35 -4.19 55.61
C HIS A 851 8.80 -3.80 54.24
N VAL A 852 8.10 -4.71 53.56
CA VAL A 852 7.52 -4.47 52.24
C VAL A 852 6.24 -3.65 52.38
N ASP A 853 5.19 -4.19 53.01
CA ASP A 853 3.86 -3.57 52.97
C ASP A 853 3.72 -2.35 53.91
N LYS A 854 4.40 -2.36 55.06
CA LYS A 854 4.28 -1.27 56.07
C LYS A 854 5.35 -0.20 55.91
N GLU A 855 6.61 -0.55 55.67
CA GLU A 855 7.74 0.39 55.55
C GLU A 855 8.12 0.73 54.10
N GLY A 856 7.72 -0.07 53.10
CA GLY A 856 8.01 0.20 51.68
C GLY A 856 9.48 0.02 51.30
N LYS A 857 10.16 -0.99 51.85
CA LYS A 857 11.54 -1.36 51.52
C LYS A 857 11.57 -2.27 50.30
N ASP A 858 12.34 -1.89 49.28
CA ASP A 858 12.50 -2.67 48.06
C ASP A 858 13.00 -4.10 48.32
N CYS A 859 12.57 -5.06 47.51
CA CYS A 859 13.08 -6.42 47.56
C CYS A 859 14.60 -6.45 47.36
N ALA A 860 15.16 -5.60 46.50
CA ALA A 860 16.62 -5.56 46.27
C ALA A 860 17.41 -4.90 47.41
N ALA A 861 16.74 -4.31 48.41
CA ALA A 861 17.38 -3.84 49.64
C ALA A 861 17.68 -4.99 50.63
N CYS A 862 16.94 -6.10 50.52
CA CYS A 862 17.05 -7.28 51.41
C CYS A 862 17.53 -8.54 50.68
N HIS A 863 17.25 -8.65 49.38
CA HIS A 863 17.57 -9.79 48.52
C HIS A 863 18.43 -9.34 47.34
N ASN A 864 19.10 -10.26 46.66
CA ASN A 864 19.64 -10.00 45.32
C ASN A 864 18.83 -10.79 44.29
N PHE A 865 18.66 -10.23 43.09
CA PHE A 865 17.95 -10.88 42.00
C PHE A 865 18.93 -11.61 41.06
N SER A 866 18.43 -12.57 40.30
CA SER A 866 19.09 -13.01 39.07
C SER A 866 19.32 -11.76 38.21
N ARG A 867 20.46 -11.74 37.53
CA ARG A 867 20.76 -10.75 36.50
C ARG A 867 21.22 -11.51 35.26
N PRO A 868 20.31 -12.21 34.57
CA PRO A 868 20.67 -13.05 33.43
C PRO A 868 21.41 -12.25 32.36
N GLU A 869 21.08 -10.96 32.23
CA GLU A 869 21.72 -9.99 31.33
C GLU A 869 23.20 -9.72 31.64
N ARG A 870 23.69 -10.15 32.80
CA ARG A 870 25.10 -10.07 33.23
C ARG A 870 25.72 -11.45 33.47
N SER A 871 25.12 -12.51 32.92
CA SER A 871 25.46 -13.91 33.21
C SER A 871 25.44 -14.24 34.71
N LEU A 872 24.59 -13.52 35.46
CA LEU A 872 24.52 -13.56 36.91
C LEU A 872 23.31 -14.41 37.33
N ALA A 873 23.45 -15.74 37.18
CA ALA A 873 22.42 -16.74 37.44
C ALA A 873 22.15 -17.08 38.92
N LEU A 874 21.14 -17.93 39.15
CA LEU A 874 20.64 -18.39 40.45
C LEU A 874 21.63 -19.27 41.23
N SER A 875 22.38 -20.11 40.53
CA SER A 875 23.33 -21.08 41.10
C SER A 875 24.72 -20.91 40.48
N ARG A 876 25.75 -21.38 41.19
CA ARG A 876 27.13 -21.40 40.69
C ARG A 876 27.52 -22.75 40.09
N GLY A 877 26.56 -23.47 39.52
CA GLY A 877 26.73 -24.88 39.19
C GLY A 877 25.82 -25.37 38.07
N GLU A 878 25.97 -24.79 36.87
CA GLU A 878 25.61 -25.44 35.59
C GLU A 878 26.28 -24.77 34.37
N GLN A 879 27.49 -24.23 34.56
CA GLN A 879 28.46 -24.03 33.47
C GLN A 879 29.71 -24.84 33.79
N GLY A 880 29.59 -26.14 33.51
CA GLY A 880 30.71 -27.06 33.40
C GLY A 880 30.77 -27.59 31.98
N ASP A 881 31.35 -26.80 31.08
CA ASP A 881 32.28 -27.19 30.02
C ASP A 881 32.91 -25.93 29.38
#